data_AF-A0A6L6PYD5-F1
#
_entry.id   AF-A0A6L6PYD5-F1
#
_cell.length_a   1.000
_cell.length_b   1.000
_cell.length_c   1.000
_cell.angle_alpha   90.00
_cell.angle_beta   90.00
_cell.angle_gamma   90.00
#
_symmetry.space_group_name_H-M   'P 1'
#
loop_
_entity.id
_entity.type
_entity.pdbx_description
1 polymer ?
#
loop_
_entity_poly.entity_id
_entity_poly.type
_entity_poly.pdbx_seq_one_letter_code
_entity_poly.pdbx_strand_id
1 'polypeptide(L)'
;MRAIHASVLIAASLAGLAGLTGCGGSDQPSSQRLQMGAAPSTEPVKADPTAAGATQTFTGKRSEYTITAEGSGFIVTPVNGGASVTVTSKQLLAFSDLNVSFDVTGTAGKAYRLYQAAFGRVPDTAGLGYWIDAMDRNGLNLRTVAGYFLSSEESIALYGKSPTNAALVKAFYRNVLGREPDAGGEAYWNNILDTKATDVPDVLQYFSEGEENTQRVLPAIRNGIAYKPFGKPAGTVPDAPQIGAATAGNGSASIAFTAPSQAGSSPVTGYTASCVAGTATVTAQGTASPLAVMGLANGTMYTCSVIATNAAGNSAASGTVSVTPAAGTSSSGFTVTSAAGVEGATMPNTYTCDGSSKSPPLAWSGAPANTQSYAVVMSTIPGPGSVKYNWLLYNIPASVTSLAVNSTGVGTLGFADDGAGLGYAAPCSSGAGTKTYTYTVYALSAAPNLSAYTASQVTGSVLTQALAPVTLKTAALNLLNTPTQATLNCLSMQRAIGPYEKANSLGITCDDTYAYFSTYGIQTAHPMMKGITQTILQVPTPQNFTGSNAWKIPLNPAIAANTTTAVDGPIGLAINGIPIFNPCKQGGCDTSTGGGDTKVQGELDICNGHAGRADDYHYHAAPVCMMADQSSSYWDTHPIGWALDGFAIFGYNNPDGTTATRDAVCGGNTLSHPNAPSGYAYHVTDASPYILSCFRGTPSPDLAGQGGKFAVLHSPQGPGGGSGVSNMTLNASAASLAIGGTTTLEWEQGSNKYQILYSRTSSVCWNFVFKTNGVQTATETDCRKF
;
A
#
# COMPACT_ATOMS: atom_id res chain seq x y z
N MET A 1 3.81 -73.15 -32.24
CA MET A 1 4.10 -72.71 -30.85
C MET A 1 5.20 -71.65 -30.90
N ARG A 2 4.89 -70.46 -30.36
CA ARG A 2 5.71 -69.26 -29.96
C ARG A 2 6.93 -68.88 -30.85
N ALA A 3 7.01 -67.79 -31.61
CA ALA A 3 6.62 -66.35 -31.56
C ALA A 3 7.72 -65.40 -31.00
N ILE A 4 8.20 -64.50 -31.89
CA ILE A 4 9.14 -63.37 -31.71
C ILE A 4 8.62 -62.17 -32.53
N HIS A 5 8.97 -60.93 -32.12
CA HIS A 5 8.89 -59.60 -32.79
C HIS A 5 7.67 -58.74 -32.44
N ALA A 6 7.66 -57.40 -32.47
CA ALA A 6 8.64 -56.30 -32.41
C ALA A 6 7.84 -54.95 -32.46
N SER A 7 8.31 -53.95 -31.71
CA SER A 7 8.52 -52.51 -32.00
C SER A 7 7.58 -51.57 -32.83
N VAL A 8 7.58 -50.29 -32.38
CA VAL A 8 7.64 -48.96 -33.10
C VAL A 8 6.38 -48.05 -33.22
N LEU A 9 6.66 -46.76 -32.91
CA LEU A 9 5.95 -45.46 -33.06
C LEU A 9 5.22 -45.18 -34.41
N ILE A 10 4.24 -44.25 -34.40
CA ILE A 10 4.01 -43.24 -35.47
C ILE A 10 3.46 -41.90 -34.91
N ALA A 11 3.86 -40.80 -35.58
CA ALA A 11 3.59 -39.37 -35.34
C ALA A 11 2.39 -38.78 -36.14
N ALA A 12 2.20 -37.47 -35.97
CA ALA A 12 1.11 -36.55 -36.39
C ALA A 12 0.80 -36.37 -37.89
N SER A 13 -0.37 -35.79 -38.22
CA SER A 13 -0.55 -34.78 -39.31
C SER A 13 -1.96 -34.12 -39.32
N LEU A 14 -1.99 -32.91 -39.91
CA LEU A 14 -3.04 -31.87 -39.96
C LEU A 14 -3.97 -31.94 -41.20
N ALA A 15 -5.22 -31.47 -41.02
CA ALA A 15 -6.10 -30.64 -41.89
C ALA A 15 -6.41 -30.98 -43.38
N GLY A 16 -7.71 -30.90 -43.75
CA GLY A 16 -8.17 -30.78 -45.15
C GLY A 16 -9.70 -30.83 -45.41
N LEU A 17 -10.32 -29.65 -45.52
CA LEU A 17 -11.50 -29.14 -46.27
C LEU A 17 -12.69 -30.01 -46.82
N ALA A 18 -13.88 -29.37 -46.72
CA ALA A 18 -14.99 -29.22 -47.72
C ALA A 18 -16.24 -30.15 -47.71
N GLY A 19 -17.38 -29.62 -47.23
CA GLY A 19 -18.52 -29.12 -48.05
C GLY A 19 -19.48 -30.07 -48.80
N LEU A 20 -20.72 -30.16 -48.26
CA LEU A 20 -22.05 -30.21 -48.93
C LEU A 20 -22.50 -31.43 -49.77
N THR A 21 -23.52 -32.16 -49.29
CA THR A 21 -24.89 -32.31 -49.88
C THR A 21 -25.66 -33.44 -49.16
N GLY A 22 -26.96 -33.22 -48.87
CA GLY A 22 -27.78 -34.06 -47.99
C GLY A 22 -28.70 -35.09 -48.67
N CYS A 23 -29.44 -35.85 -47.86
CA CYS A 23 -30.81 -36.35 -48.12
C CYS A 23 -31.36 -37.21 -46.95
N GLY A 24 -32.64 -36.97 -46.56
CA GLY A 24 -33.61 -37.87 -45.89
C GLY A 24 -33.36 -38.19 -44.40
N GLY A 25 -34.22 -37.91 -43.42
CA GLY A 25 -35.70 -37.89 -43.37
C GLY A 25 -36.22 -39.18 -42.72
N SER A 26 -36.35 -39.27 -41.39
CA SER A 26 -37.59 -39.47 -40.57
C SER A 26 -37.18 -40.34 -39.35
N ASP A 27 -37.71 -40.31 -38.12
CA ASP A 27 -38.87 -39.70 -37.46
C ASP A 27 -38.62 -39.72 -35.92
N GLN A 28 -39.34 -38.89 -35.17
CA GLN A 28 -39.55 -38.84 -33.69
C GLN A 28 -38.76 -37.82 -32.83
N PRO A 29 -39.40 -37.27 -31.77
CA PRO A 29 -39.36 -35.84 -31.44
C PRO A 29 -38.27 -35.48 -30.42
N SER A 30 -37.66 -34.32 -30.60
CA SER A 30 -36.64 -33.75 -29.74
C SER A 30 -37.24 -33.32 -28.39
N SER A 31 -37.12 -34.16 -27.36
CA SER A 31 -37.01 -33.66 -25.99
C SER A 31 -35.59 -33.11 -25.81
N GLN A 32 -35.40 -31.80 -25.95
CA GLN A 32 -34.20 -31.14 -25.43
C GLN A 32 -34.23 -31.24 -23.91
N ARG A 33 -33.71 -32.34 -23.37
CA ARG A 33 -33.30 -32.41 -21.97
C ARG A 33 -32.17 -31.40 -21.78
N LEU A 34 -32.21 -30.61 -20.71
CA LEU A 34 -31.05 -29.90 -20.18
C LEU A 34 -29.92 -30.91 -20.02
N GLN A 35 -29.00 -30.93 -20.97
CA GLN A 35 -27.90 -31.86 -21.00
C GLN A 35 -26.83 -31.33 -20.05
N MET A 36 -26.66 -31.99 -18.90
CA MET A 36 -25.47 -31.85 -18.05
C MET A 36 -24.27 -32.33 -18.87
N GLY A 37 -23.67 -31.41 -19.64
CA GLY A 37 -22.45 -31.60 -20.40
C GLY A 37 -21.29 -30.88 -19.71
N ALA A 38 -20.19 -31.59 -19.53
CA ALA A 38 -18.90 -31.01 -19.15
C ALA A 38 -18.54 -29.86 -20.08
N ALA A 39 -18.00 -28.77 -19.52
CA ALA A 39 -17.63 -27.55 -20.22
C ALA A 39 -16.66 -27.82 -21.39
N PRO A 40 -17.04 -27.50 -22.64
CA PRO A 40 -16.10 -27.35 -23.73
C PRO A 40 -15.56 -25.92 -23.75
N SER A 41 -14.26 -25.83 -23.93
CA SER A 41 -13.42 -24.65 -24.06
C SER A 41 -13.79 -23.76 -25.24
N THR A 42 -14.35 -22.57 -24.98
CA THR A 42 -14.03 -21.30 -25.65
C THR A 42 -14.54 -20.16 -24.75
N GLU A 43 -13.68 -19.65 -23.87
CA GLU A 43 -13.99 -18.57 -22.92
C GLU A 43 -14.12 -17.21 -23.64
N PRO A 44 -15.23 -16.48 -23.52
CA PRO A 44 -15.23 -15.03 -23.52
C PRO A 44 -14.76 -14.52 -22.14
N VAL A 45 -13.72 -13.68 -22.15
CA VAL A 45 -13.08 -12.95 -21.03
C VAL A 45 -13.74 -13.14 -19.64
N LYS A 46 -13.09 -13.97 -18.82
CA LYS A 46 -13.38 -14.15 -17.40
C LYS A 46 -13.01 -12.89 -16.62
N ALA A 47 -14.00 -12.16 -16.10
CA ALA A 47 -13.79 -11.15 -15.07
C ALA A 47 -13.73 -11.83 -13.70
N ASP A 48 -12.63 -11.55 -13.00
CA ASP A 48 -12.26 -11.94 -11.65
C ASP A 48 -13.33 -11.57 -10.60
N PRO A 49 -13.89 -12.53 -9.84
CA PRO A 49 -14.96 -12.30 -8.88
C PRO A 49 -14.49 -11.72 -7.53
N THR A 50 -13.30 -11.12 -7.46
CA THR A 50 -12.78 -10.44 -6.24
C THR A 50 -12.33 -8.99 -6.45
N ALA A 51 -12.62 -8.40 -7.60
CA ALA A 51 -12.10 -7.09 -7.95
C ALA A 51 -12.85 -5.91 -7.31
N ALA A 52 -12.43 -5.50 -6.10
CA ALA A 52 -12.50 -4.08 -5.72
C ALA A 52 -11.29 -3.36 -6.33
N GLY A 53 -11.32 -3.07 -7.64
CA GLY A 53 -10.42 -2.07 -8.20
C GLY A 53 -10.69 -0.71 -7.56
N ALA A 54 -9.70 0.20 -7.62
CA ALA A 54 -9.84 1.55 -7.06
C ALA A 54 -11.15 2.21 -7.51
N THR A 55 -11.92 2.76 -6.56
CA THR A 55 -13.17 3.45 -6.87
C THR A 55 -12.87 4.73 -7.64
N GLN A 56 -13.32 4.82 -8.89
CA GLN A 56 -13.25 6.07 -9.64
C GLN A 56 -14.45 6.94 -9.24
N THR A 57 -14.17 8.08 -8.61
CA THR A 57 -15.22 9.00 -8.16
C THR A 57 -15.47 10.08 -9.22
N PHE A 58 -16.74 10.39 -9.43
CA PHE A 58 -17.25 11.48 -10.25
C PHE A 58 -18.09 12.41 -9.38
N THR A 59 -17.93 13.71 -9.54
CA THR A 59 -18.60 14.73 -8.72
C THR A 59 -20.06 14.96 -9.14
N GLY A 60 -20.41 14.67 -10.39
CA GLY A 60 -21.78 14.80 -10.92
C GLY A 60 -22.63 13.55 -10.71
N LYS A 61 -23.92 13.66 -11.08
CA LYS A 61 -24.86 12.52 -11.07
C LYS A 61 -24.57 11.56 -12.20
N ARG A 62 -24.91 10.28 -12.08
CA ARG A 62 -24.72 9.30 -13.17
C ARG A 62 -25.35 9.76 -14.48
N SER A 63 -26.50 10.42 -14.45
CA SER A 63 -27.19 10.92 -15.65
C SER A 63 -26.40 11.98 -16.44
N GLU A 64 -25.38 12.59 -15.84
CA GLU A 64 -24.55 13.63 -16.45
C GLU A 64 -23.34 13.05 -17.21
N TYR A 65 -23.23 11.73 -17.27
CA TYR A 65 -22.14 11.03 -17.95
C TYR A 65 -22.69 9.98 -18.91
N THR A 66 -21.96 9.71 -19.99
CA THR A 66 -22.14 8.51 -20.82
C THR A 66 -21.03 7.52 -20.49
N ILE A 67 -21.35 6.23 -20.52
CA ILE A 67 -20.38 5.15 -20.33
C ILE A 67 -20.41 4.32 -21.61
N THR A 68 -19.27 4.26 -22.29
CA THR A 68 -19.12 3.55 -23.56
C THR A 68 -17.99 2.53 -23.41
N ALA A 69 -18.21 1.29 -23.81
CA ALA A 69 -17.16 0.28 -23.80
C ALA A 69 -16.04 0.64 -24.80
N GLU A 70 -14.79 0.51 -24.39
CA GLU A 70 -13.61 0.71 -25.24
C GLU A 70 -12.51 -0.29 -24.86
N GLY A 71 -12.10 -1.15 -25.80
CA GLY A 71 -11.11 -2.19 -25.54
C GLY A 71 -11.52 -3.11 -24.39
N SER A 72 -10.66 -3.26 -23.37
CA SER A 72 -10.93 -4.03 -22.15
C SER A 72 -11.53 -3.21 -21.00
N GLY A 73 -11.86 -1.94 -21.25
CA GLY A 73 -12.38 -0.98 -20.27
C GLY A 73 -13.55 -0.17 -20.81
N PHE A 74 -13.75 1.00 -20.22
CA PHE A 74 -14.83 1.92 -20.53
C PHE A 74 -14.31 3.35 -20.61
N ILE A 75 -14.90 4.15 -21.49
CA ILE A 75 -14.77 5.60 -21.47
C ILE A 75 -15.99 6.17 -20.76
N VAL A 76 -15.75 6.99 -19.73
CA VAL A 76 -16.77 7.81 -19.08
C VAL A 76 -16.66 9.24 -19.58
N THR A 77 -17.67 9.70 -20.31
CA THR A 77 -17.67 11.03 -20.95
C THR A 77 -18.71 11.94 -20.29
N PRO A 78 -18.33 13.11 -19.77
CA PRO A 78 -19.29 14.11 -19.30
C PRO A 78 -20.17 14.61 -20.45
N VAL A 79 -21.49 14.64 -20.25
CA VAL A 79 -22.46 15.09 -21.26
C VAL A 79 -22.26 16.58 -21.61
N ASN A 80 -21.69 17.38 -20.70
CA ASN A 80 -21.44 18.81 -20.87
C ASN A 80 -20.14 19.16 -21.60
N GLY A 81 -19.47 18.20 -22.25
CA GLY A 81 -18.27 18.46 -23.07
C GLY A 81 -16.95 18.54 -22.30
N GLY A 82 -16.87 17.94 -21.10
CA GLY A 82 -15.63 17.81 -20.34
C GLY A 82 -14.72 16.68 -20.83
N ALA A 83 -13.49 16.62 -20.30
CA ALA A 83 -12.54 15.55 -20.64
C ALA A 83 -13.09 14.17 -20.23
N SER A 84 -13.01 13.21 -21.16
CA SER A 84 -13.38 11.82 -20.91
C SER A 84 -12.35 11.12 -20.02
N VAL A 85 -12.81 10.18 -19.21
CA VAL A 85 -11.97 9.37 -18.32
C VAL A 85 -12.04 7.91 -18.75
N THR A 86 -10.88 7.32 -19.06
CA THR A 86 -10.78 5.87 -19.31
C THR A 86 -10.70 5.13 -17.98
N VAL A 87 -11.58 4.15 -17.79
CA VAL A 87 -11.66 3.31 -16.60
C VAL A 87 -11.60 1.83 -17.02
N THR A 88 -11.00 0.99 -16.18
CA THR A 88 -10.96 -0.46 -16.45
C THR A 88 -12.23 -1.14 -15.93
N SER A 89 -12.56 -2.30 -16.48
CA SER A 89 -13.68 -3.14 -16.02
C SER A 89 -13.57 -3.62 -14.57
N LYS A 90 -12.41 -3.45 -13.92
CA LYS A 90 -12.20 -3.78 -12.51
C LYS A 90 -12.54 -2.65 -11.55
N GLN A 91 -12.82 -1.43 -12.02
CA GLN A 91 -13.09 -0.26 -11.16
C GLN A 91 -14.57 -0.12 -10.85
N LEU A 92 -14.89 0.21 -9.59
CA LEU A 92 -16.22 0.70 -9.21
C LEU A 92 -16.33 2.19 -9.56
N LEU A 93 -17.40 2.62 -10.21
CA LEU A 93 -17.63 4.04 -10.44
C LEU A 93 -18.58 4.58 -9.38
N ALA A 94 -18.18 5.63 -8.67
CA ALA A 94 -19.01 6.32 -7.69
C ALA A 94 -19.43 7.69 -8.23
N PHE A 95 -20.73 7.87 -8.44
CA PHE A 95 -21.32 9.18 -8.76
C PHE A 95 -21.94 9.79 -7.50
N SER A 96 -22.39 11.04 -7.58
CA SER A 96 -22.99 11.72 -6.42
C SER A 96 -24.32 11.10 -5.97
N ASP A 97 -25.05 10.41 -6.87
CA ASP A 97 -26.36 9.83 -6.63
C ASP A 97 -26.40 8.29 -6.57
N LEU A 98 -25.47 7.60 -7.26
CA LEU A 98 -25.43 6.13 -7.33
C LEU A 98 -24.05 5.60 -7.77
N ASN A 99 -23.83 4.30 -7.58
CA ASN A 99 -22.63 3.60 -8.03
C ASN A 99 -22.91 2.80 -9.30
N VAL A 100 -21.88 2.56 -10.11
CA VAL A 100 -21.91 1.64 -11.25
C VAL A 100 -20.82 0.59 -11.06
N SER A 101 -21.22 -0.68 -10.95
CA SER A 101 -20.31 -1.83 -10.94
C SER A 101 -20.23 -2.46 -12.33
N PHE A 102 -19.03 -2.86 -12.75
CA PHE A 102 -18.84 -3.65 -13.98
C PHE A 102 -18.71 -5.16 -13.70
N ASP A 103 -18.93 -5.57 -12.45
CA ASP A 103 -18.88 -6.96 -12.01
C ASP A 103 -20.13 -7.74 -12.48
N VAL A 104 -20.14 -8.09 -13.76
CA VAL A 104 -21.24 -8.82 -14.40
C VAL A 104 -21.26 -10.32 -14.03
N THR A 105 -20.15 -10.88 -13.55
CA THR A 105 -20.04 -12.31 -13.17
C THR A 105 -20.09 -12.53 -11.67
N GLY A 106 -19.65 -11.58 -10.85
CA GLY A 106 -19.68 -11.61 -9.40
C GLY A 106 -20.97 -11.05 -8.80
N THR A 107 -20.88 -10.45 -7.63
CA THR A 107 -22.02 -10.17 -6.75
C THR A 107 -23.09 -9.30 -7.40
N ALA A 108 -22.69 -8.21 -8.08
CA ALA A 108 -23.63 -7.29 -8.72
C ALA A 108 -24.42 -7.97 -9.85
N GLY A 109 -23.73 -8.74 -10.70
CA GLY A 109 -24.36 -9.54 -11.75
C GLY A 109 -25.26 -10.65 -11.21
N LYS A 110 -24.81 -11.37 -10.18
CA LYS A 110 -25.57 -12.44 -9.51
C LYS A 110 -26.87 -11.92 -8.89
N ALA A 111 -26.80 -10.82 -8.14
CA ALA A 111 -27.98 -10.20 -7.55
C ALA A 111 -28.97 -9.74 -8.63
N TYR A 112 -28.48 -9.11 -9.72
CA TYR A 112 -29.34 -8.69 -10.83
C TYR A 112 -30.03 -9.89 -11.50
N ARG A 113 -29.30 -10.96 -11.81
CA ARG A 113 -29.85 -12.19 -12.40
C ARG A 113 -30.87 -12.87 -11.50
N LEU A 114 -30.67 -12.81 -10.19
CA LEU A 114 -31.60 -13.38 -9.23
C LEU A 114 -32.94 -12.62 -9.23
N TYR A 115 -32.97 -11.29 -9.35
CA TYR A 115 -34.21 -10.54 -9.57
C TYR A 115 -34.93 -10.95 -10.86
N GLN A 116 -34.18 -11.15 -11.95
CA GLN A 116 -34.75 -11.62 -13.21
C GLN A 116 -35.35 -13.02 -13.05
N ALA A 117 -34.64 -13.97 -12.43
CA ALA A 117 -35.12 -15.34 -12.27
C ALA A 117 -36.29 -15.44 -11.29
N ALA A 118 -36.20 -14.73 -10.16
CA ALA A 118 -37.18 -14.80 -9.09
C ALA A 118 -38.46 -14.01 -9.38
N PHE A 119 -38.40 -12.88 -10.10
CA PHE A 119 -39.53 -11.96 -10.26
C PHE A 119 -39.80 -11.53 -11.71
N GLY A 120 -38.96 -11.95 -12.67
CA GLY A 120 -39.18 -11.65 -14.08
C GLY A 120 -38.96 -10.18 -14.47
N ARG A 121 -38.29 -9.39 -13.62
CA ARG A 121 -38.08 -7.95 -13.80
C ARG A 121 -36.65 -7.52 -13.51
N VAL A 122 -36.30 -6.32 -13.98
CA VAL A 122 -35.08 -5.63 -13.55
C VAL A 122 -35.21 -5.16 -12.08
N PRO A 123 -34.11 -5.16 -11.32
CA PRO A 123 -34.12 -4.67 -9.94
C PRO A 123 -34.27 -3.15 -9.86
N ASP A 124 -34.83 -2.65 -8.77
CA ASP A 124 -34.69 -1.24 -8.42
C ASP A 124 -33.29 -0.99 -7.83
N THR A 125 -32.79 0.24 -7.96
CA THR A 125 -31.40 0.55 -7.61
C THR A 125 -31.12 0.45 -6.11
N ALA A 126 -32.12 0.66 -5.24
CA ALA A 126 -31.94 0.59 -3.80
C ALA A 126 -31.95 -0.85 -3.29
N GLY A 127 -32.92 -1.66 -3.75
CA GLY A 127 -33.00 -3.09 -3.48
C GLY A 127 -31.79 -3.85 -4.02
N LEU A 128 -31.31 -3.50 -5.22
CA LEU A 128 -30.06 -4.07 -5.75
C LEU A 128 -28.87 -3.75 -4.86
N GLY A 129 -28.75 -2.49 -4.43
CA GLY A 129 -27.68 -2.07 -3.55
C GLY A 129 -27.68 -2.76 -2.19
N TYR A 130 -28.84 -3.04 -1.61
CA TYR A 130 -28.96 -3.83 -0.38
C TYR A 130 -28.41 -5.25 -0.55
N TRP A 131 -28.76 -5.94 -1.63
CA TRP A 131 -28.31 -7.31 -1.83
C TRP A 131 -26.84 -7.42 -2.22
N ILE A 132 -26.32 -6.48 -3.02
CA ILE A 132 -24.89 -6.37 -3.28
C ILE A 132 -24.13 -6.21 -1.96
N ASP A 133 -24.61 -5.30 -1.11
CA ASP A 133 -24.03 -5.07 0.20
C ASP A 133 -24.05 -6.29 1.12
N ALA A 134 -25.18 -6.98 1.18
CA ALA A 134 -25.36 -8.15 2.02
C ALA A 134 -24.49 -9.34 1.56
N MET A 135 -24.20 -9.45 0.27
CA MET A 135 -23.34 -10.48 -0.28
C MET A 135 -21.85 -10.14 -0.15
N ASP A 136 -21.45 -8.90 -0.43
CA ASP A 136 -20.03 -8.47 -0.38
C ASP A 136 -19.53 -8.22 1.04
N ARG A 137 -20.30 -7.48 1.87
CA ARG A 137 -19.87 -7.10 3.24
C ARG A 137 -20.29 -8.10 4.30
N ASN A 138 -21.51 -8.64 4.19
CA ASN A 138 -22.03 -9.59 5.19
C ASN A 138 -21.79 -11.06 4.81
N GLY A 139 -21.13 -11.31 3.66
CA GLY A 139 -20.71 -12.65 3.23
C GLY A 139 -21.87 -13.60 2.91
N LEU A 140 -23.09 -13.10 2.67
CA LEU A 140 -24.21 -13.96 2.31
C LEU A 140 -23.98 -14.58 0.94
N ASN A 141 -24.14 -15.90 0.85
CA ASN A 141 -24.09 -16.59 -0.43
C ASN A 141 -25.40 -16.45 -1.21
N LEU A 142 -25.33 -16.65 -2.53
CA LEU A 142 -26.46 -16.46 -3.44
C LEU A 142 -27.67 -17.33 -3.07
N ARG A 143 -27.45 -18.57 -2.63
CA ARG A 143 -28.48 -19.49 -2.15
C ARG A 143 -29.28 -18.92 -0.98
N THR A 144 -28.59 -18.31 -0.01
CA THR A 144 -29.24 -17.70 1.15
C THR A 144 -30.09 -16.51 0.73
N VAL A 145 -29.59 -15.69 -0.18
CA VAL A 145 -30.35 -14.57 -0.76
C VAL A 145 -31.56 -15.06 -1.55
N ALA A 146 -31.43 -16.13 -2.35
CA ALA A 146 -32.55 -16.77 -3.04
C ALA A 146 -33.63 -17.23 -2.05
N GLY A 147 -33.24 -17.78 -0.90
CA GLY A 147 -34.16 -18.08 0.20
C GLY A 147 -34.93 -16.86 0.70
N TYR A 148 -34.24 -15.73 0.93
CA TYR A 148 -34.90 -14.49 1.34
C TYR A 148 -35.87 -13.94 0.28
N PHE A 149 -35.50 -13.99 -1.00
CA PHE A 149 -36.39 -13.60 -2.10
C PHE A 149 -37.67 -14.43 -2.09
N LEU A 150 -37.55 -15.75 -1.94
CA LEU A 150 -38.70 -16.67 -1.92
C LEU A 150 -39.61 -16.45 -0.71
N SER A 151 -39.05 -15.98 0.41
CA SER A 151 -39.80 -15.62 1.63
C SER A 151 -40.35 -14.19 1.65
N SER A 152 -40.03 -13.36 0.64
CA SER A 152 -40.42 -11.95 0.60
C SER A 152 -41.92 -11.75 0.36
N GLU A 153 -42.45 -10.60 0.77
CA GLU A 153 -43.83 -10.20 0.47
C GLU A 153 -44.12 -10.16 -1.03
N GLU A 154 -43.13 -9.79 -1.86
CA GLU A 154 -43.24 -9.78 -3.32
C GLU A 154 -43.39 -11.21 -3.87
N SER A 155 -42.61 -12.17 -3.38
CA SER A 155 -42.77 -13.60 -3.73
C SER A 155 -44.13 -14.12 -3.30
N ILE A 156 -44.60 -13.77 -2.10
CA ILE A 156 -45.93 -14.17 -1.61
C ILE A 156 -47.03 -13.57 -2.49
N ALA A 157 -46.87 -12.34 -2.96
CA ALA A 157 -47.82 -11.70 -3.87
C ALA A 157 -47.83 -12.35 -5.27
N LEU A 158 -46.66 -12.74 -5.79
CA LEU A 158 -46.51 -13.32 -7.13
C LEU A 158 -46.87 -14.81 -7.19
N TYR A 159 -46.52 -15.58 -6.16
CA TYR A 159 -46.62 -17.04 -6.16
C TYR A 159 -47.62 -17.57 -5.12
N GLY A 160 -48.08 -16.74 -4.19
CA GLY A 160 -48.91 -17.14 -3.07
C GLY A 160 -48.09 -17.53 -1.84
N LYS A 161 -48.77 -17.69 -0.69
CA LYS A 161 -48.13 -17.97 0.60
C LYS A 161 -47.49 -19.37 0.70
N SER A 162 -47.95 -20.32 -0.12
CA SER A 162 -47.46 -21.70 -0.14
C SER A 162 -47.62 -22.32 -1.53
N PRO A 163 -46.85 -21.83 -2.52
CA PRO A 163 -46.93 -22.35 -3.88
C PRO A 163 -46.48 -23.80 -3.94
N THR A 164 -47.07 -24.56 -4.85
CA THR A 164 -46.56 -25.91 -5.19
C THR A 164 -45.22 -25.82 -5.92
N ASN A 165 -44.39 -26.86 -5.83
CA ASN A 165 -43.13 -26.97 -6.56
C ASN A 165 -43.32 -26.74 -8.08
N ALA A 166 -44.35 -27.37 -8.66
CA ALA A 166 -44.70 -27.20 -10.07
C ALA A 166 -45.03 -25.76 -10.47
N ALA A 167 -45.71 -25.01 -9.59
CA ALA A 167 -46.05 -23.61 -9.85
C ALA A 167 -44.79 -22.72 -9.87
N LEU A 168 -43.85 -22.94 -8.95
CA LEU A 168 -42.59 -22.21 -8.88
C LEU A 168 -41.67 -22.53 -10.06
N VAL A 169 -41.52 -23.80 -10.41
CA VAL A 169 -40.73 -24.22 -11.58
C VAL A 169 -41.24 -23.54 -12.84
N LYS A 170 -42.56 -23.57 -13.09
CA LYS A 170 -43.16 -22.88 -14.24
C LYS A 170 -42.91 -21.38 -14.23
N ALA A 171 -42.97 -20.75 -13.06
CA ALA A 171 -42.66 -19.34 -12.91
C ALA A 171 -41.21 -19.02 -13.28
N PHE A 172 -40.23 -19.79 -12.80
CA PHE A 172 -38.82 -19.57 -13.13
C PHE A 172 -38.54 -19.77 -14.62
N TYR A 173 -39.16 -20.78 -15.25
CA TYR A 173 -39.12 -20.97 -16.70
C TYR A 173 -39.67 -19.75 -17.46
N ARG A 174 -40.83 -19.21 -17.06
CA ARG A 174 -41.38 -18.00 -17.69
C ARG A 174 -40.46 -16.78 -17.50
N ASN A 175 -39.94 -16.60 -16.30
CA ASN A 175 -39.11 -15.45 -15.95
C ASN A 175 -37.76 -15.45 -16.69
N VAL A 176 -37.12 -16.61 -16.81
CA VAL A 176 -35.81 -16.76 -17.44
C VAL A 176 -35.93 -16.98 -18.95
N LEU A 177 -36.78 -17.92 -19.36
CA LEU A 177 -36.85 -18.40 -20.75
C LEU A 177 -38.01 -17.78 -21.54
N GLY A 178 -38.94 -17.07 -20.90
CA GLY A 178 -40.11 -16.51 -21.58
C GLY A 178 -41.09 -17.57 -22.11
N ARG A 179 -40.97 -18.82 -21.65
CA ARG A 179 -41.79 -19.96 -22.09
C ARG A 179 -42.11 -20.90 -20.94
N GLU A 180 -43.07 -21.80 -21.13
CA GLU A 180 -43.32 -22.92 -20.22
C GLU A 180 -42.20 -23.98 -20.33
N PRO A 181 -41.97 -24.77 -19.26
CA PRO A 181 -41.12 -25.95 -19.34
C PRO A 181 -41.69 -26.98 -20.33
N ASP A 182 -40.81 -27.74 -20.97
CA ASP A 182 -41.23 -28.97 -21.63
C ASP A 182 -41.55 -30.05 -20.59
N ALA A 183 -42.28 -31.09 -21.01
CA ALA A 183 -42.74 -32.16 -20.11
C ALA A 183 -41.59 -32.87 -19.37
N GLY A 184 -40.41 -32.99 -19.99
CA GLY A 184 -39.24 -33.62 -19.38
C GLY A 184 -38.58 -32.73 -18.34
N GLY A 185 -38.40 -31.45 -18.66
CA GLY A 185 -37.87 -30.44 -17.74
C GLY A 185 -38.75 -30.25 -16.50
N GLU A 186 -40.06 -30.11 -16.69
CA GLU A 186 -41.01 -29.97 -15.57
C GLU A 186 -40.98 -31.21 -14.65
N ALA A 187 -41.03 -32.42 -15.22
CA ALA A 187 -41.01 -33.65 -14.44
C ALA A 187 -39.70 -33.83 -13.66
N TYR A 188 -38.56 -33.43 -14.23
CA TYR A 188 -37.26 -33.51 -13.56
C TYR A 188 -37.22 -32.60 -12.31
N TRP A 189 -37.53 -31.31 -12.47
CA TRP A 189 -37.46 -30.35 -11.38
C TRP A 189 -38.46 -30.66 -10.26
N ASN A 190 -39.68 -31.05 -10.63
CA ASN A 190 -40.68 -31.46 -9.65
C ASN A 190 -40.24 -32.71 -8.88
N ASN A 191 -39.71 -33.73 -9.57
CA ASN A 191 -39.25 -34.95 -8.91
C ASN A 191 -38.12 -34.67 -7.90
N ILE A 192 -37.12 -33.86 -8.24
CA ILE A 192 -36.01 -33.59 -7.31
C ILE A 192 -36.44 -32.73 -6.10
N LEU A 193 -37.45 -31.86 -6.26
CA LEU A 193 -38.03 -31.08 -5.18
C LEU A 193 -38.97 -31.93 -4.29
N ASP A 194 -39.81 -32.75 -4.89
CA ASP A 194 -40.78 -33.61 -4.19
C ASP A 194 -40.09 -34.72 -3.41
N THR A 195 -38.99 -35.27 -3.94
CA THR A 195 -38.12 -36.23 -3.24
C THR A 195 -37.14 -35.57 -2.26
N LYS A 196 -37.11 -34.23 -2.19
CA LYS A 196 -36.21 -33.43 -1.35
C LYS A 196 -34.72 -33.69 -1.63
N ALA A 197 -34.39 -34.12 -2.84
CA ALA A 197 -33.00 -34.22 -3.30
C ALA A 197 -32.34 -32.84 -3.42
N THR A 198 -33.15 -31.78 -3.56
CA THR A 198 -32.75 -30.37 -3.45
C THR A 198 -33.94 -29.55 -2.92
N ASP A 199 -33.74 -28.24 -2.71
CA ASP A 199 -34.80 -27.33 -2.29
C ASP A 199 -35.03 -26.18 -3.28
N VAL A 200 -36.10 -25.42 -3.07
CA VAL A 200 -36.51 -24.34 -3.98
C VAL A 200 -35.44 -23.24 -4.11
N PRO A 201 -34.78 -22.76 -3.03
CA PRO A 201 -33.66 -21.82 -3.14
C PRO A 201 -32.53 -22.31 -4.06
N ASP A 202 -32.15 -23.58 -3.98
CA ASP A 202 -31.13 -24.17 -4.85
C ASP A 202 -31.61 -24.20 -6.31
N VAL A 203 -32.87 -24.60 -6.56
CA VAL A 203 -33.47 -24.55 -7.91
C VAL A 203 -33.49 -23.12 -8.46
N LEU A 204 -33.94 -22.13 -7.68
CA LEU A 204 -33.95 -20.73 -8.09
C LEU A 204 -32.55 -20.22 -8.42
N GLN A 205 -31.53 -20.61 -7.63
CA GLN A 205 -30.14 -20.28 -7.92
C GLN A 205 -29.69 -20.90 -9.26
N TYR A 206 -30.05 -22.15 -9.56
CA TYR A 206 -29.72 -22.78 -10.84
C TYR A 206 -30.37 -22.06 -12.03
N PHE A 207 -31.61 -21.61 -11.90
CA PHE A 207 -32.25 -20.78 -12.93
C PHE A 207 -31.60 -19.39 -13.04
N SER A 208 -31.19 -18.79 -11.93
CA SER A 208 -30.48 -17.50 -11.90
C SER A 208 -29.17 -17.55 -12.67
N GLU A 209 -28.35 -18.57 -12.40
CA GLU A 209 -26.98 -18.68 -12.92
C GLU A 209 -26.87 -19.58 -14.15
N GLY A 210 -28.00 -20.06 -14.69
CA GLY A 210 -28.05 -20.77 -15.95
C GLY A 210 -27.52 -19.92 -17.12
N GLU A 211 -27.00 -20.60 -18.14
CA GLU A 211 -26.45 -19.96 -19.33
C GLU A 211 -27.50 -19.05 -20.00
N GLU A 212 -28.74 -19.51 -20.06
CA GLU A 212 -29.84 -18.80 -20.70
C GLU A 212 -30.18 -17.47 -19.99
N ASN A 213 -30.23 -17.46 -18.65
CA ASN A 213 -30.49 -16.23 -17.90
C ASN A 213 -29.31 -15.25 -17.99
N THR A 214 -28.08 -15.79 -17.97
CA THR A 214 -26.86 -14.99 -18.08
C THR A 214 -26.80 -14.29 -19.43
N GLN A 215 -27.07 -15.00 -20.53
CA GLN A 215 -27.16 -14.42 -21.88
C GLN A 215 -28.31 -13.42 -22.02
N ARG A 216 -29.46 -13.68 -21.40
CA ARG A 216 -30.62 -12.78 -21.43
C ARG A 216 -30.35 -11.44 -20.75
N VAL A 217 -29.68 -11.47 -19.61
CA VAL A 217 -29.42 -10.27 -18.79
C VAL A 217 -28.22 -9.48 -19.32
N LEU A 218 -27.24 -10.15 -19.95
CA LEU A 218 -25.98 -9.53 -20.37
C LEU A 218 -26.13 -8.21 -21.16
N PRO A 219 -27.05 -8.07 -22.15
CA PRO A 219 -27.22 -6.81 -22.87
C PRO A 219 -27.59 -5.62 -21.97
N ALA A 220 -28.31 -5.86 -20.87
CA ALA A 220 -28.74 -4.82 -19.94
C ALA A 220 -27.63 -4.38 -18.97
N ILE A 221 -26.68 -5.27 -18.66
CA ILE A 221 -25.67 -5.04 -17.61
C ILE A 221 -24.24 -4.85 -18.14
N ARG A 222 -23.96 -5.18 -19.42
CA ARG A 222 -22.60 -5.13 -20.00
C ARG A 222 -21.94 -3.74 -19.98
N ASN A 223 -22.73 -2.67 -19.90
CA ASN A 223 -22.25 -1.28 -19.82
C ASN A 223 -22.24 -0.74 -18.38
N GLY A 224 -22.33 -1.64 -17.39
CA GLY A 224 -22.34 -1.32 -15.98
C GLY A 224 -23.71 -1.45 -15.32
N ILE A 225 -23.69 -1.86 -14.06
CA ILE A 225 -24.83 -2.11 -13.19
C ILE A 225 -24.96 -0.95 -12.22
N ALA A 226 -25.95 -0.08 -12.46
CA ALA A 226 -26.22 1.05 -11.58
C ALA A 226 -27.00 0.62 -10.33
N TYR A 227 -26.52 1.00 -9.15
CA TYR A 227 -27.19 0.73 -7.86
C TYR A 227 -26.94 1.85 -6.85
N LYS A 228 -27.86 2.04 -5.90
CA LYS A 228 -27.68 2.96 -4.77
C LYS A 228 -27.00 2.21 -3.63
N PRO A 229 -25.80 2.61 -3.17
CA PRO A 229 -25.12 1.93 -2.07
C PRO A 229 -26.00 1.89 -0.81
N PHE A 230 -26.16 0.70 -0.23
CA PHE A 230 -26.97 0.53 0.98
C PHE A 230 -26.29 1.17 2.19
N GLY A 231 -27.07 1.80 3.07
CA GLY A 231 -26.56 2.46 4.28
C GLY A 231 -25.95 3.86 4.06
N LYS A 232 -26.00 4.41 2.83
CA LYS A 232 -25.57 5.80 2.54
C LYS A 232 -26.82 6.72 2.40
N PRO A 233 -27.01 7.74 3.26
CA PRO A 233 -28.09 8.72 3.07
C PRO A 233 -27.89 9.49 1.75
N ALA A 234 -28.99 9.93 1.11
CA ALA A 234 -28.93 10.81 -0.06
C ALA A 234 -28.18 12.11 0.30
N GLY A 235 -27.19 12.48 -0.51
CA GLY A 235 -26.31 13.59 -0.17
C GLY A 235 -27.04 14.94 -0.19
N THR A 236 -26.79 15.79 0.80
CA THR A 236 -27.27 17.18 0.83
C THR A 236 -26.10 18.13 0.53
N VAL A 237 -26.33 19.11 -0.34
CA VAL A 237 -25.35 20.17 -0.66
C VAL A 237 -25.14 21.08 0.57
N PRO A 238 -24.04 21.87 0.61
CA PRO A 238 -23.83 22.82 1.71
C PRO A 238 -24.85 23.95 1.68
N ASP A 239 -25.06 24.61 2.82
CA ASP A 239 -25.74 25.91 2.85
C ASP A 239 -24.92 26.95 2.06
N ALA A 240 -25.51 28.10 1.74
CA ALA A 240 -24.77 29.20 1.12
C ALA A 240 -23.69 29.75 2.09
N PRO A 241 -22.46 30.04 1.62
CA PRO A 241 -21.47 30.78 2.40
C PRO A 241 -21.98 32.18 2.79
N GLN A 242 -21.45 32.75 3.87
CA GLN A 242 -21.69 34.17 4.19
C GLN A 242 -20.55 35.02 3.65
N ILE A 243 -20.86 35.95 2.75
CA ILE A 243 -19.85 36.82 2.15
C ILE A 243 -19.41 37.91 3.15
N GLY A 244 -18.10 38.16 3.20
CA GLY A 244 -17.46 39.18 4.01
C GLY A 244 -16.97 40.36 3.16
N ALA A 245 -15.91 41.02 3.63
CA ALA A 245 -15.34 42.17 2.94
C ALA A 245 -14.60 41.78 1.63
N ALA A 246 -14.62 42.68 0.65
CA ALA A 246 -13.80 42.60 -0.55
C ALA A 246 -12.71 43.68 -0.52
N THR A 247 -11.45 43.27 -0.66
CA THR A 247 -10.30 44.18 -0.67
C THR A 247 -9.78 44.34 -2.10
N ALA A 248 -9.74 45.57 -2.60
CA ALA A 248 -9.26 45.89 -3.94
C ALA A 248 -7.73 45.71 -4.05
N GLY A 249 -7.28 45.12 -5.15
CA GLY A 249 -5.88 45.06 -5.58
C GLY A 249 -5.71 45.65 -6.98
N ASN A 250 -4.46 45.67 -7.48
CA ASN A 250 -4.18 46.07 -8.85
C ASN A 250 -4.57 44.95 -9.81
N GLY A 251 -5.67 45.15 -10.54
CA GLY A 251 -6.22 44.15 -11.46
C GLY A 251 -6.84 42.94 -10.75
N SER A 252 -7.15 43.06 -9.45
CA SER A 252 -7.62 41.94 -8.62
C SER A 252 -8.50 42.38 -7.46
N ALA A 253 -9.17 41.42 -6.82
CA ALA A 253 -9.86 41.61 -5.56
C ALA A 253 -9.73 40.37 -4.66
N SER A 254 -9.53 40.56 -3.36
CA SER A 254 -9.54 39.50 -2.35
C SER A 254 -10.92 39.46 -1.68
N ILE A 255 -11.64 38.36 -1.83
CA ILE A 255 -13.02 38.19 -1.35
C ILE A 255 -13.01 37.32 -0.10
N ALA A 256 -13.24 37.93 1.06
CA ALA A 256 -13.41 37.22 2.32
C ALA A 256 -14.84 36.68 2.44
N PHE A 257 -15.00 35.54 3.08
CA PHE A 257 -16.27 34.91 3.44
C PHE A 257 -16.07 33.97 4.65
N THR A 258 -17.17 33.55 5.27
CA THR A 258 -17.17 32.44 6.23
C THR A 258 -17.84 31.23 5.61
N ALA A 259 -17.39 30.04 6.04
CA ALA A 259 -17.95 28.77 5.57
C ALA A 259 -19.46 28.66 5.85
N PRO A 260 -20.19 27.82 5.09
CA PRO A 260 -21.59 27.49 5.36
C PRO A 260 -21.81 27.04 6.81
N SER A 261 -22.96 27.41 7.38
CA SER A 261 -23.39 26.95 8.71
C SER A 261 -23.53 25.43 8.77
N GLN A 262 -23.91 24.80 7.65
CA GLN A 262 -23.94 23.35 7.50
C GLN A 262 -23.23 22.95 6.20
N ALA A 263 -22.33 21.98 6.32
CA ALA A 263 -21.61 21.42 5.17
C ALA A 263 -22.47 20.47 4.31
N GLY A 264 -23.71 20.20 4.71
CA GLY A 264 -24.52 19.13 4.13
C GLY A 264 -24.01 17.73 4.54
N SER A 265 -24.17 16.74 3.67
CA SER A 265 -23.83 15.34 3.97
C SER A 265 -22.36 14.98 3.84
N SER A 266 -21.53 15.91 3.38
CA SER A 266 -20.10 15.70 3.13
C SER A 266 -19.33 17.00 3.36
N PRO A 267 -18.05 16.95 3.77
CA PRO A 267 -17.26 18.15 3.99
C PRO A 267 -17.24 19.05 2.74
N VAL A 268 -17.26 20.35 2.94
CA VAL A 268 -17.03 21.31 1.86
C VAL A 268 -15.62 21.12 1.32
N THR A 269 -15.50 20.84 0.03
CA THR A 269 -14.25 20.54 -0.67
C THR A 269 -13.71 21.73 -1.45
N GLY A 270 -14.50 22.78 -1.66
CA GLY A 270 -14.08 23.97 -2.38
C GLY A 270 -15.10 25.09 -2.37
N TYR A 271 -14.64 26.26 -2.81
CA TYR A 271 -15.42 27.49 -2.95
C TYR A 271 -15.15 28.09 -4.32
N THR A 272 -16.16 28.75 -4.90
CA THR A 272 -16.01 29.55 -6.13
C THR A 272 -16.52 30.96 -5.88
N ALA A 273 -15.62 31.95 -5.95
CA ALA A 273 -15.99 33.36 -5.99
C ALA A 273 -16.27 33.79 -7.43
N SER A 274 -17.34 34.54 -7.66
CA SER A 274 -17.73 35.09 -8.97
C SER A 274 -17.96 36.58 -8.87
N CYS A 275 -17.19 37.38 -9.60
CA CYS A 275 -17.28 38.84 -9.67
C CYS A 275 -17.80 39.28 -11.04
N VAL A 276 -18.90 40.03 -11.06
CA VAL A 276 -19.63 40.41 -12.28
C VAL A 276 -19.62 41.92 -12.48
N ALA A 277 -19.34 42.36 -13.72
CA ALA A 277 -19.49 43.74 -14.17
C ALA A 277 -20.15 43.76 -15.57
N GLY A 278 -21.43 44.14 -15.64
CA GLY A 278 -22.21 44.05 -16.89
C GLY A 278 -22.36 42.59 -17.35
N THR A 279 -21.86 42.26 -18.54
CA THR A 279 -21.83 40.89 -19.08
C THR A 279 -20.54 40.12 -18.72
N ALA A 280 -19.52 40.81 -18.18
CA ALA A 280 -18.25 40.19 -17.82
C ALA A 280 -18.36 39.51 -16.45
N THR A 281 -18.04 38.21 -16.39
CA THR A 281 -17.95 37.44 -15.14
C THR A 281 -16.54 36.88 -15.00
N VAL A 282 -15.91 37.13 -13.87
CA VAL A 282 -14.57 36.63 -13.54
C VAL A 282 -14.67 35.79 -12.28
N THR A 283 -14.17 34.57 -12.33
CA THR A 283 -14.29 33.60 -11.23
C THR A 283 -12.94 33.18 -10.68
N ALA A 284 -12.88 32.88 -9.39
CA ALA A 284 -11.74 32.24 -8.75
C ALA A 284 -12.20 31.08 -7.87
N GLN A 285 -11.42 30.01 -7.84
CA GLN A 285 -11.68 28.82 -7.03
C GLN A 285 -10.60 28.64 -5.97
N GLY A 286 -10.97 28.05 -4.84
CA GLY A 286 -10.03 27.65 -3.80
C GLY A 286 -10.73 26.96 -2.65
N THR A 287 -9.98 26.54 -1.64
CA THR A 287 -10.50 25.70 -0.54
C THR A 287 -10.74 26.45 0.77
N ALA A 288 -10.39 27.74 0.82
CA ALA A 288 -10.53 28.58 2.01
C ALA A 288 -10.74 30.05 1.64
N SER A 289 -11.15 30.84 2.64
CA SER A 289 -11.29 32.29 2.58
C SER A 289 -9.98 32.98 3.00
N PRO A 290 -9.58 34.10 2.37
CA PRO A 290 -10.25 34.76 1.25
C PRO A 290 -9.86 34.17 -0.12
N LEU A 291 -10.71 34.34 -1.14
CA LEU A 291 -10.39 33.99 -2.53
C LEU A 291 -9.89 35.22 -3.31
N ALA A 292 -8.75 35.08 -3.99
CA ALA A 292 -8.19 36.11 -4.86
C ALA A 292 -8.74 35.98 -6.29
N VAL A 293 -9.58 36.94 -6.70
CA VAL A 293 -10.11 37.06 -8.07
C VAL A 293 -9.18 37.95 -8.87
N MET A 294 -8.50 37.37 -9.87
CA MET A 294 -7.50 38.03 -10.70
C MET A 294 -8.07 38.37 -12.09
N GLY A 295 -7.49 39.34 -12.78
CA GLY A 295 -7.91 39.71 -14.15
C GLY A 295 -9.10 40.67 -14.18
N LEU A 296 -9.34 41.38 -13.09
CA LEU A 296 -10.36 42.43 -13.03
C LEU A 296 -9.82 43.73 -13.65
N ALA A 297 -10.67 44.51 -14.30
CA ALA A 297 -10.27 45.81 -14.85
C ALA A 297 -10.23 46.88 -13.75
N ASN A 298 -9.10 47.59 -13.64
CA ASN A 298 -9.00 48.72 -12.71
C ASN A 298 -9.99 49.83 -13.07
N GLY A 299 -10.58 50.46 -12.04
CA GLY A 299 -11.59 51.50 -12.20
C GLY A 299 -12.99 50.97 -12.53
N THR A 300 -13.16 49.67 -12.74
CA THR A 300 -14.47 49.04 -12.98
C THR A 300 -15.02 48.44 -11.69
N MET A 301 -16.27 48.76 -11.35
CA MET A 301 -16.93 48.18 -10.17
C MET A 301 -17.45 46.77 -10.50
N TYR A 302 -17.07 45.80 -9.68
CA TYR A 302 -17.55 44.43 -9.74
C TYR A 302 -18.45 44.12 -8.55
N THR A 303 -19.45 43.28 -8.77
CA THR A 303 -20.31 42.69 -7.72
C THR A 303 -19.97 41.21 -7.57
N CYS A 304 -19.49 40.81 -6.40
CA CYS A 304 -18.94 39.48 -6.14
C CYS A 304 -19.84 38.63 -5.24
N SER A 305 -19.91 37.32 -5.48
CA SER A 305 -20.61 36.30 -4.66
C SER A 305 -19.76 35.03 -4.53
N VAL A 306 -20.05 34.15 -3.57
CA VAL A 306 -19.32 32.89 -3.34
C VAL A 306 -20.30 31.71 -3.19
N ILE A 307 -19.98 30.58 -3.81
CA ILE A 307 -20.64 29.27 -3.56
C ILE A 307 -19.68 28.31 -2.86
N ALA A 308 -20.21 27.36 -2.08
CA ALA A 308 -19.49 26.22 -1.54
C ALA A 308 -19.84 24.94 -2.31
N THR A 309 -18.91 23.99 -2.36
CA THR A 309 -19.06 22.71 -3.05
C THR A 309 -18.74 21.57 -2.07
N ASN A 310 -19.58 20.54 -2.02
CA ASN A 310 -19.24 19.25 -1.40
C ASN A 310 -19.47 18.10 -2.40
N ALA A 311 -19.30 16.86 -1.95
CA ALA A 311 -19.51 15.67 -2.78
C ALA A 311 -20.95 15.50 -3.30
N ALA A 312 -21.94 16.19 -2.72
CA ALA A 312 -23.34 16.19 -3.18
C ALA A 312 -23.63 17.30 -4.21
N GLY A 313 -22.77 18.32 -4.33
CA GLY A 313 -22.90 19.41 -5.29
C GLY A 313 -22.66 20.82 -4.71
N ASN A 314 -23.08 21.84 -5.46
CA ASN A 314 -22.90 23.25 -5.10
C ASN A 314 -24.05 23.77 -4.22
N SER A 315 -23.71 24.64 -3.28
CA SER A 315 -24.67 25.43 -2.51
C SER A 315 -25.37 26.48 -3.38
N ALA A 316 -26.40 27.12 -2.83
CA ALA A 316 -26.82 28.44 -3.31
C ALA A 316 -25.68 29.48 -3.14
N ALA A 317 -25.70 30.54 -3.95
CA ALA A 317 -24.74 31.63 -3.83
C ALA A 317 -24.96 32.42 -2.53
N SER A 318 -23.86 32.93 -1.97
CA SER A 318 -23.89 33.92 -0.89
C SER A 318 -24.64 35.19 -1.32
N GLY A 319 -24.85 36.11 -0.37
CA GLY A 319 -25.08 37.51 -0.70
C GLY A 319 -23.94 38.13 -1.53
N THR A 320 -24.04 39.40 -1.90
CA THR A 320 -23.06 40.08 -2.74
C THR A 320 -22.27 41.17 -2.02
N VAL A 321 -21.05 41.43 -2.49
CA VAL A 321 -20.21 42.58 -2.07
C VAL A 321 -19.61 43.25 -3.31
N SER A 322 -19.50 44.59 -3.29
CA SER A 322 -18.92 45.33 -4.41
C SER A 322 -17.47 45.71 -4.16
N VAL A 323 -16.66 45.72 -5.22
CA VAL A 323 -15.24 46.12 -5.19
C VAL A 323 -14.84 46.80 -6.49
N THR A 324 -14.02 47.86 -6.39
CA THR A 324 -13.43 48.54 -7.55
C THR A 324 -11.90 48.38 -7.47
N PRO A 325 -11.30 47.49 -8.27
CA PRO A 325 -9.84 47.35 -8.37
C PRO A 325 -9.19 48.66 -8.78
N ALA A 326 -7.99 48.92 -8.26
CA ALA A 326 -7.26 50.14 -8.58
C ALA A 326 -5.76 49.83 -8.65
N ALA A 327 -5.06 50.51 -9.57
CA ALA A 327 -3.60 50.49 -9.61
C ALA A 327 -3.08 51.16 -8.34
N GLY A 328 -2.65 50.35 -7.37
CA GLY A 328 -1.98 50.87 -6.18
C GLY A 328 -0.67 51.55 -6.59
N THR A 329 -0.47 52.78 -6.10
CA THR A 329 0.85 53.41 -6.06
C THR A 329 1.76 52.53 -5.21
N SER A 330 2.90 52.11 -5.77
CA SER A 330 3.85 51.23 -5.10
C SER A 330 4.31 51.79 -3.75
N SER A 331 3.87 51.17 -2.65
CA SER A 331 4.51 51.29 -1.33
C SER A 331 5.32 50.02 -1.06
N SER A 332 6.55 50.17 -0.57
CA SER A 332 7.45 49.08 -0.14
C SER A 332 6.75 48.03 0.73
N GLY A 333 6.67 46.79 0.25
CA GLY A 333 6.10 45.66 0.99
C GLY A 333 7.07 45.07 2.02
N PHE A 334 6.53 44.50 3.10
CA PHE A 334 7.31 43.64 4.01
C PHE A 334 7.47 42.29 3.31
N THR A 335 8.71 41.81 3.15
CA THR A 335 9.04 40.62 2.38
C THR A 335 9.92 39.66 3.17
N VAL A 336 9.86 38.38 2.82
CA VAL A 336 10.77 37.34 3.31
C VAL A 336 11.34 36.58 2.10
N THR A 337 12.62 36.21 2.16
CA THR A 337 13.36 35.45 1.15
C THR A 337 14.22 34.38 1.81
N SER A 338 14.69 33.43 1.02
CA SER A 338 15.59 32.37 1.46
C SER A 338 16.58 32.00 0.37
N ALA A 339 17.82 31.68 0.76
CA ALA A 339 18.77 31.02 -0.13
C ALA A 339 18.42 29.54 -0.38
N ALA A 340 17.48 28.96 0.39
CA ALA A 340 16.96 27.62 0.14
C ALA A 340 16.04 27.55 -1.09
N GLY A 341 15.49 28.69 -1.55
CA GLY A 341 14.61 28.72 -2.71
C GLY A 341 13.78 29.99 -2.78
N VAL A 342 13.28 30.26 -3.99
CA VAL A 342 12.27 31.30 -4.24
C VAL A 342 10.87 30.74 -4.01
N GLU A 343 9.85 31.60 -4.05
CA GLU A 343 8.44 31.21 -3.91
C GLU A 343 8.06 30.04 -4.83
N GLY A 344 7.55 28.95 -4.25
CA GLY A 344 7.15 27.73 -4.95
C GLY A 344 8.30 26.82 -5.38
N ALA A 345 9.55 27.11 -5.00
CA ALA A 345 10.68 26.25 -5.33
C ALA A 345 10.73 24.98 -4.46
N THR A 346 11.29 23.90 -5.00
CA THR A 346 11.60 22.69 -4.22
C THR A 346 12.72 22.96 -3.23
N MET A 347 12.50 22.59 -1.97
CA MET A 347 13.46 22.73 -0.90
C MET A 347 14.62 21.73 -1.05
N PRO A 348 15.88 22.16 -0.89
CA PRO A 348 17.03 21.25 -0.88
C PRO A 348 16.96 20.22 0.27
N ASN A 349 17.41 18.98 0.01
CA ASN A 349 17.40 17.86 0.97
C ASN A 349 18.12 18.18 2.30
N THR A 350 19.10 19.10 2.30
CA THR A 350 19.77 19.59 3.51
C THR A 350 18.79 20.03 4.61
N TYR A 351 17.61 20.52 4.21
CA TYR A 351 16.59 21.05 5.10
C TYR A 351 15.42 20.09 5.35
N THR A 352 15.39 18.92 4.71
CA THR A 352 14.36 17.87 4.88
C THR A 352 14.88 16.71 5.73
N CYS A 353 14.00 15.77 6.07
CA CYS A 353 14.41 14.53 6.76
C CYS A 353 15.25 13.60 5.87
N ASP A 354 15.22 13.80 4.54
CA ASP A 354 16.02 13.05 3.57
C ASP A 354 17.50 13.46 3.60
N GLY A 355 17.84 14.59 4.24
CA GLY A 355 19.21 15.04 4.42
C GLY A 355 19.51 15.40 5.88
N SER A 356 20.34 16.41 6.07
CA SER A 356 20.89 16.77 7.39
C SER A 356 19.89 17.42 8.37
N SER A 357 18.60 17.54 7.99
CA SER A 357 17.52 18.06 8.84
C SER A 357 17.81 19.43 9.47
N LYS A 358 18.47 20.34 8.72
CA LYS A 358 18.83 21.69 9.20
C LYS A 358 17.69 22.68 8.92
N SER A 359 17.50 23.70 9.76
CA SER A 359 16.55 24.78 9.43
C SER A 359 17.10 25.65 8.27
N PRO A 360 16.26 26.11 7.33
CA PRO A 360 16.71 26.92 6.21
C PRO A 360 17.10 28.34 6.64
N PRO A 361 17.96 29.04 5.87
CA PRO A 361 18.25 30.44 6.12
C PRO A 361 17.05 31.30 5.68
N LEU A 362 16.68 32.31 6.46
CA LEU A 362 15.61 33.25 6.12
C LEU A 362 16.13 34.68 6.21
N ALA A 363 15.67 35.59 5.35
CA ALA A 363 15.95 37.01 5.45
C ALA A 363 14.67 37.80 5.17
N TRP A 364 14.45 38.92 5.86
CA TRP A 364 13.27 39.76 5.68
C TRP A 364 13.60 41.24 5.67
N SER A 365 12.78 42.03 4.98
CA SER A 365 12.98 43.47 4.79
C SER A 365 11.65 44.21 4.66
N GLY A 366 11.65 45.52 4.93
CA GLY A 366 10.44 46.34 4.80
C GLY A 366 9.44 46.19 5.95
N ALA A 367 9.91 45.81 7.14
CA ALA A 367 9.05 45.74 8.33
C ALA A 367 8.54 47.14 8.72
N PRO A 368 7.31 47.27 9.26
CA PRO A 368 6.79 48.55 9.73
C PRO A 368 7.70 49.20 10.79
N ALA A 369 7.79 50.54 10.78
CA ALA A 369 8.71 51.29 11.66
C ALA A 369 8.53 51.02 13.17
N ASN A 370 7.33 50.59 13.59
CA ASN A 370 6.99 50.32 15.00
C ASN A 370 7.17 48.85 15.40
N THR A 371 7.92 48.08 14.62
CA THR A 371 8.19 46.67 14.92
C THR A 371 9.12 46.56 16.14
N GLN A 372 8.65 45.91 17.20
CA GLN A 372 9.41 45.68 18.43
C GLN A 372 10.01 44.27 18.52
N SER A 373 9.40 43.29 17.86
CA SER A 373 9.93 41.93 17.76
C SER A 373 9.41 41.21 16.51
N TYR A 374 10.02 40.08 16.17
CA TYR A 374 9.54 39.17 15.13
C TYR A 374 9.18 37.79 15.68
N ALA A 375 8.39 37.05 14.90
CA ALA A 375 8.22 35.61 15.05
C ALA A 375 8.30 34.92 13.67
N VAL A 376 8.79 33.68 13.65
CA VAL A 376 8.80 32.78 12.50
C VAL A 376 7.93 31.57 12.83
N VAL A 377 6.96 31.30 11.94
CA VAL A 377 6.11 30.11 11.98
C VAL A 377 6.24 29.39 10.66
N MET A 378 6.68 28.14 10.69
CA MET A 378 6.62 27.22 9.55
C MET A 378 5.44 26.29 9.72
N SER A 379 4.59 26.18 8.70
CA SER A 379 3.41 25.32 8.73
C SER A 379 3.21 24.56 7.41
N THR A 380 2.49 23.44 7.48
CA THR A 380 2.09 22.63 6.33
C THR A 380 0.67 22.14 6.49
N ILE A 381 -0.01 21.99 5.36
CA ILE A 381 -1.34 21.39 5.28
C ILE A 381 -1.17 19.97 4.73
N PRO A 382 -1.10 18.92 5.58
CA PRO A 382 -0.93 17.55 5.12
C PRO A 382 -2.21 16.97 4.50
N GLY A 383 -3.37 17.54 4.83
CA GLY A 383 -4.68 17.16 4.30
C GLY A 383 -5.78 18.17 4.69
N PRO A 384 -7.00 18.03 4.13
CA PRO A 384 -8.10 18.97 4.39
C PRO A 384 -8.39 19.15 5.88
N GLY A 385 -8.48 20.41 6.34
CA GLY A 385 -8.84 20.73 7.73
C GLY A 385 -7.73 20.52 8.77
N SER A 386 -6.50 20.18 8.35
CA SER A 386 -5.36 19.99 9.26
C SER A 386 -4.23 20.94 8.93
N VAL A 387 -3.73 21.67 9.93
CA VAL A 387 -2.48 22.45 9.86
C VAL A 387 -1.51 21.79 10.82
N LYS A 388 -0.31 21.49 10.32
CA LYS A 388 0.84 21.09 11.14
C LYS A 388 1.81 22.25 11.24
N TYR A 389 2.46 22.39 12.38
CA TYR A 389 3.49 23.39 12.64
C TYR A 389 4.85 22.72 12.80
N ASN A 390 5.76 23.05 11.89
CA ASN A 390 7.07 22.44 11.77
C ASN A 390 8.17 23.25 12.45
N TRP A 391 7.98 24.55 12.66
CA TRP A 391 8.97 25.38 13.34
C TRP A 391 8.32 26.60 13.95
N LEU A 392 8.58 26.85 15.23
CA LEU A 392 8.05 27.97 15.99
C LEU A 392 9.21 28.69 16.67
N LEU A 393 9.45 29.95 16.31
CA LEU A 393 10.47 30.81 16.91
C LEU A 393 9.89 32.20 17.13
N TYR A 394 9.86 32.69 18.37
CA TYR A 394 9.24 33.97 18.73
C TYR A 394 10.16 34.78 19.65
N ASN A 395 9.76 36.02 19.97
CA ASN A 395 10.61 36.98 20.70
C ASN A 395 11.96 37.25 20.00
N ILE A 396 11.97 37.23 18.66
CA ILE A 396 13.15 37.58 17.88
C ILE A 396 13.33 39.10 17.96
N PRO A 397 14.51 39.64 18.34
CA PRO A 397 14.71 41.08 18.45
C PRO A 397 14.44 41.83 17.14
N ALA A 398 13.88 43.04 17.19
CA ALA A 398 13.61 43.86 16.00
C ALA A 398 14.87 44.23 15.18
N SER A 399 16.05 44.16 15.78
CA SER A 399 17.34 44.36 15.08
C SER A 399 17.75 43.18 14.21
N VAL A 400 17.12 42.01 14.36
CA VAL A 400 17.39 40.82 13.57
C VAL A 400 16.51 40.83 12.32
N THR A 401 17.14 40.80 11.16
CA THR A 401 16.46 40.76 9.85
C THR A 401 16.78 39.51 9.04
N SER A 402 17.50 38.56 9.62
CA SER A 402 17.82 37.28 9.00
C SER A 402 18.18 36.18 10.01
N LEU A 403 17.95 34.93 9.64
CA LEU A 403 18.40 33.72 10.33
C LEU A 403 19.32 32.94 9.39
N ALA A 404 20.49 32.52 9.89
CA ALA A 404 21.37 31.61 9.17
C ALA A 404 20.83 30.17 9.23
N VAL A 405 21.42 29.28 8.41
CA VAL A 405 21.15 27.83 8.49
C VAL A 405 21.35 27.35 9.92
N ASN A 406 20.36 26.64 10.47
CA ASN A 406 20.41 26.06 11.81
C ASN A 406 20.72 27.07 12.94
N SER A 407 20.19 28.29 12.82
CA SER A 407 20.40 29.36 13.81
C SER A 407 19.85 29.00 15.20
N THR A 408 20.63 29.31 16.24
CA THR A 408 20.27 29.09 17.65
C THR A 408 20.43 30.38 18.47
N GLY A 409 19.68 30.50 19.56
CA GLY A 409 19.81 31.63 20.50
C GLY A 409 19.27 32.99 20.03
N VAL A 410 18.59 33.06 18.88
CA VAL A 410 18.06 34.31 18.28
C VAL A 410 16.61 34.63 18.72
N GLY A 411 16.01 33.75 19.53
CA GLY A 411 14.65 33.89 20.05
C GLY A 411 14.31 32.72 20.96
N THR A 412 13.02 32.54 21.23
CA THR A 412 12.47 31.44 22.04
C THR A 412 11.82 30.39 21.14
N LEU A 413 12.17 29.12 21.33
CA LEU A 413 11.59 27.99 20.58
C LEU A 413 10.23 27.58 21.17
N GLY A 414 9.27 27.32 20.29
CA GLY A 414 8.02 26.63 20.63
C GLY A 414 8.08 25.13 20.30
N PHE A 415 6.98 24.43 20.55
CA PHE A 415 6.84 23.00 20.35
C PHE A 415 6.27 22.67 18.95
N ALA A 416 7.05 22.00 18.11
CA ALA A 416 6.63 21.56 16.78
C ALA A 416 5.82 20.25 16.85
N ASP A 417 4.86 20.08 15.94
CA ASP A 417 3.90 18.96 15.98
C ASP A 417 4.51 17.61 15.57
N ASP A 418 5.61 17.60 14.80
CA ASP A 418 6.14 16.40 14.13
C ASP A 418 7.32 15.74 14.89
N GLY A 419 7.18 15.58 16.21
CA GLY A 419 8.08 14.76 17.03
C GLY A 419 9.46 15.35 17.36
N ALA A 420 9.84 16.50 16.80
CA ALA A 420 11.10 17.18 17.14
C ALA A 420 11.08 17.83 18.54
N GLY A 421 9.90 18.05 19.12
CA GLY A 421 9.73 18.79 20.37
C GLY A 421 10.04 20.28 20.18
N LEU A 422 10.97 20.82 20.98
CA LEU A 422 11.41 22.21 20.86
C LEU A 422 12.40 22.37 19.70
N GLY A 423 11.98 22.97 18.59
CA GLY A 423 12.88 23.22 17.47
C GLY A 423 12.25 23.13 16.09
N TYR A 424 13.12 22.96 15.10
CA TYR A 424 12.76 22.74 13.70
C TYR A 424 12.49 21.25 13.47
N ALA A 425 11.26 20.92 13.09
CA ALA A 425 10.86 19.60 12.61
C ALA A 425 10.93 19.57 11.08
N ALA A 426 11.99 18.94 10.56
CA ALA A 426 12.28 18.92 9.13
C ALA A 426 11.13 18.29 8.31
N PRO A 427 10.77 18.86 7.15
CA PRO A 427 9.84 18.27 6.21
C PRO A 427 10.11 16.78 5.96
N CYS A 428 9.12 15.94 6.29
CA CYS A 428 9.22 14.50 6.10
C CYS A 428 7.94 13.97 5.45
N SER A 429 7.80 14.23 4.15
CA SER A 429 6.60 13.88 3.39
C SER A 429 6.52 12.37 3.19
N SER A 430 5.76 11.68 4.04
CA SER A 430 5.60 10.22 4.03
C SER A 430 4.58 9.68 3.03
N GLY A 431 3.97 10.53 2.21
CA GLY A 431 2.91 10.18 1.27
C GLY A 431 3.11 10.86 -0.07
N ALA A 432 2.58 10.26 -1.13
CA ALA A 432 2.75 10.77 -2.49
C ALA A 432 2.26 12.22 -2.66
N GLY A 433 2.88 12.90 -3.62
CA GLY A 433 2.56 14.27 -4.01
C GLY A 433 3.32 15.34 -3.24
N THR A 434 3.48 16.49 -3.90
CA THR A 434 4.18 17.65 -3.36
C THR A 434 3.43 18.25 -2.18
N LYS A 435 4.17 18.53 -1.09
CA LYS A 435 3.66 19.25 0.08
C LYS A 435 4.23 20.66 0.10
N THR A 436 3.40 21.63 0.47
CA THR A 436 3.81 23.02 0.63
C THR A 436 4.12 23.30 2.10
N TYR A 437 5.27 23.91 2.35
CA TYR A 437 5.70 24.40 3.65
C TYR A 437 5.76 25.93 3.59
N THR A 438 4.92 26.58 4.38
CA THR A 438 4.79 28.04 4.42
C THR A 438 5.59 28.60 5.60
N TYR A 439 6.62 29.38 5.31
CA TYR A 439 7.42 30.13 6.28
C TYR A 439 6.86 31.54 6.42
N THR A 440 6.21 31.82 7.55
CA THR A 440 5.63 33.14 7.82
C THR A 440 6.46 33.89 8.84
N VAL A 441 6.92 35.09 8.49
CA VAL A 441 7.54 36.06 9.39
C VAL A 441 6.49 37.08 9.82
N TYR A 442 6.33 37.26 11.12
CA TYR A 442 5.43 38.25 11.72
C TYR A 442 6.26 39.42 12.24
N ALA A 443 5.95 40.64 11.83
CA ALA A 443 6.44 41.87 12.43
C ALA A 443 5.43 42.32 13.51
N LEU A 444 5.89 42.44 14.77
CA LEU A 444 5.02 42.60 15.93
C LEU A 444 5.21 43.95 16.61
N SER A 445 4.11 44.54 17.09
CA SER A 445 4.10 45.80 17.84
C SER A 445 4.55 45.64 19.29
N ALA A 446 4.57 44.42 19.82
CA ALA A 446 5.01 44.06 21.17
C ALA A 446 5.35 42.56 21.22
N ALA A 447 5.96 42.10 22.32
CA ALA A 447 6.15 40.67 22.55
C ALA A 447 4.78 39.96 22.76
N PRO A 448 4.56 38.76 22.19
CA PRO A 448 3.32 38.00 22.41
C PRO A 448 3.18 37.59 23.88
N ASN A 449 1.97 37.70 24.44
CA ASN A 449 1.72 37.32 25.83
C ASN A 449 1.60 35.80 25.96
N LEU A 450 2.68 35.15 26.41
CA LEU A 450 2.78 33.70 26.60
C LEU A 450 3.18 33.32 28.03
N SER A 451 3.03 34.24 28.99
CA SER A 451 3.48 34.07 30.39
C SER A 451 2.84 32.88 31.13
N ALA A 452 1.70 32.38 30.65
CA ALA A 452 0.99 31.23 31.21
C ALA A 452 1.50 29.86 30.71
N TYR A 453 2.44 29.82 29.76
CA TYR A 453 2.87 28.59 29.09
C TYR A 453 4.38 28.35 29.28
N THR A 454 4.77 27.09 29.50
CA THR A 454 6.16 26.67 29.30
C THR A 454 6.47 26.56 27.81
N ALA A 455 7.75 26.56 27.42
CA ALA A 455 8.15 26.44 26.01
C ALA A 455 7.54 25.20 25.32
N SER A 456 7.43 24.07 26.02
CA SER A 456 6.83 22.83 25.51
C SER A 456 5.31 22.89 25.37
N GLN A 457 4.65 23.86 26.01
CA GLN A 457 3.21 24.10 25.89
C GLN A 457 2.86 25.14 24.82
N VAL A 458 3.85 25.87 24.29
CA VAL A 458 3.65 26.83 23.19
C VAL A 458 3.60 26.05 21.87
N THR A 459 2.44 25.47 21.58
CA THR A 459 2.11 24.85 20.29
C THR A 459 1.83 25.92 19.22
N GLY A 460 1.73 25.52 17.96
CA GLY A 460 1.50 26.47 16.88
C GLY A 460 0.16 27.20 16.97
N SER A 461 -0.89 26.53 17.48
CA SER A 461 -2.19 27.17 17.74
C SER A 461 -2.10 28.21 18.86
N VAL A 462 -1.44 27.89 19.97
CA VAL A 462 -1.20 28.81 21.09
C VAL A 462 -0.40 30.03 20.63
N LEU A 463 0.69 29.81 19.89
CA LEU A 463 1.54 30.90 19.41
C LEU A 463 0.79 31.80 18.43
N THR A 464 0.16 31.24 17.40
CA THR A 464 -0.55 32.05 16.38
C THR A 464 -1.70 32.86 16.97
N GLN A 465 -2.41 32.34 17.98
CA GLN A 465 -3.41 33.09 18.72
C GLN A 465 -2.81 34.26 19.52
N ALA A 466 -1.66 34.06 20.16
CA ALA A 466 -0.96 35.11 20.90
C ALA A 466 -0.32 36.19 19.99
N LEU A 467 0.03 35.84 18.75
CA LEU A 467 0.58 36.77 17.76
C LEU A 467 -0.49 37.68 17.14
N ALA A 468 -1.71 37.18 16.96
CA ALA A 468 -2.79 37.90 16.26
C ALA A 468 -3.04 39.34 16.76
N PRO A 469 -3.18 39.63 18.06
CA PRO A 469 -3.48 40.99 18.54
C PRO A 469 -2.30 41.96 18.43
N VAL A 470 -1.07 41.47 18.26
CA VAL A 470 0.15 42.29 18.23
C VAL A 470 0.83 42.31 16.85
N THR A 471 0.22 41.68 15.84
CA THR A 471 0.80 41.63 14.48
C THR A 471 0.57 42.94 13.74
N LEU A 472 1.66 43.59 13.31
CA LEU A 472 1.62 44.76 12.44
C LEU A 472 1.52 44.34 10.96
N LYS A 473 2.30 43.35 10.56
CA LYS A 473 2.37 42.85 9.19
C LYS A 473 2.99 41.47 9.14
N THR A 474 2.65 40.69 8.12
CA THR A 474 3.26 39.38 7.84
C THR A 474 3.89 39.35 6.46
N ALA A 475 4.91 38.52 6.30
CA ALA A 475 5.47 38.12 5.01
C ALA A 475 5.59 36.59 4.99
N ALA A 476 5.29 35.95 3.86
CA ALA A 476 5.35 34.50 3.74
C ALA A 476 6.19 34.08 2.52
N LEU A 477 6.85 32.92 2.65
CA LEU A 477 7.53 32.21 1.58
C LEU A 477 7.06 30.77 1.59
N ASN A 478 6.60 30.26 0.44
CA ASN A 478 6.25 28.85 0.28
C ASN A 478 7.41 28.09 -0.39
N LEU A 479 7.84 27.00 0.23
CA LEU A 479 8.75 26.03 -0.38
C LEU A 479 8.07 24.66 -0.46
N LEU A 480 8.43 23.89 -1.48
CA LEU A 480 7.83 22.60 -1.79
C LEU A 480 8.74 21.45 -1.33
N ASN A 481 8.14 20.37 -0.82
CA ASN A 481 8.82 19.09 -0.66
C ASN A 481 8.06 18.00 -1.42
N THR A 482 8.72 17.39 -2.41
CA THR A 482 8.16 16.29 -3.21
C THR A 482 8.92 15.03 -2.88
N PRO A 483 8.31 14.04 -2.20
CA PRO A 483 8.98 12.78 -1.96
C PRO A 483 9.34 12.11 -3.30
N THR A 484 10.61 11.76 -3.46
CA THR A 484 11.08 10.98 -4.61
C THR A 484 10.70 9.52 -4.44
N GLN A 485 10.77 8.72 -5.51
CA GLN A 485 10.56 7.27 -5.38
C GLN A 485 11.60 6.63 -4.44
N ALA A 486 12.84 7.13 -4.45
CA ALA A 486 13.88 6.69 -3.53
C ALA A 486 13.51 6.95 -2.06
N THR A 487 13.02 8.15 -1.76
CA THR A 487 12.51 8.53 -0.43
C THR A 487 11.36 7.61 0.01
N LEU A 488 10.40 7.33 -0.88
CA LEU A 488 9.26 6.46 -0.57
C LEU A 488 9.70 5.01 -0.31
N ASN A 489 10.66 4.51 -1.09
CA ASN A 489 11.20 3.18 -0.92
C ASN A 489 12.01 3.09 0.38
N CYS A 490 12.86 4.08 0.68
CA CYS A 490 13.61 4.17 1.93
C CYS A 490 12.68 4.11 3.15
N LEU A 491 11.61 4.91 3.13
CA LEU A 491 10.62 4.92 4.20
C LEU A 491 9.91 3.58 4.36
N SER A 492 9.60 2.90 3.25
CA SER A 492 9.01 1.56 3.27
C SER A 492 9.96 0.57 3.95
N MET A 493 11.27 0.66 3.68
CA MET A 493 12.29 -0.18 4.31
C MET A 493 12.42 0.11 5.81
N GLN A 494 12.49 1.38 6.20
CA GLN A 494 12.54 1.81 7.60
C GLN A 494 11.33 1.32 8.40
N ARG A 495 10.12 1.40 7.81
CA ARG A 495 8.89 0.93 8.48
C ARG A 495 8.89 -0.57 8.71
N ALA A 496 9.36 -1.37 7.75
CA ALA A 496 9.29 -2.83 7.91
C ALA A 496 10.22 -3.36 9.00
N ILE A 497 11.32 -2.67 9.31
CA ILE A 497 12.21 -3.07 10.41
C ILE A 497 11.73 -2.62 11.79
N GLY A 498 10.71 -1.75 11.87
CA GLY A 498 10.22 -1.15 13.11
C GLY A 498 9.97 -2.13 14.26
N PRO A 499 9.37 -3.32 14.04
CA PRO A 499 9.18 -4.32 15.09
C PRO A 499 10.48 -4.87 15.70
N TYR A 500 11.60 -4.82 14.96
CA TYR A 500 12.88 -5.40 15.35
C TYR A 500 13.96 -4.36 15.66
N GLU A 501 13.74 -3.09 15.34
CA GLU A 501 14.73 -2.00 15.38
C GLU A 501 15.45 -1.93 16.73
N LYS A 502 14.70 -1.85 17.83
CA LYS A 502 15.26 -1.76 19.18
C LYS A 502 15.87 -3.07 19.66
N ALA A 503 15.22 -4.21 19.40
CA ALA A 503 15.63 -5.51 19.92
C ALA A 503 16.94 -6.01 19.28
N ASN A 504 17.15 -5.69 18.00
CA ASN A 504 18.29 -6.17 17.23
C ASN A 504 19.30 -5.05 16.89
N SER A 505 19.14 -3.85 17.45
CA SER A 505 19.99 -2.68 17.18
C SER A 505 20.11 -2.38 15.68
N LEU A 506 18.96 -2.38 15.01
CA LEU A 506 18.88 -2.16 13.57
C LEU A 506 18.70 -0.68 13.27
N GLY A 507 19.14 -0.27 12.09
CA GLY A 507 18.83 1.04 11.56
C GLY A 507 18.98 1.07 10.05
N ILE A 508 18.18 1.91 9.39
CA ILE A 508 18.31 2.18 7.96
C ILE A 508 18.46 3.69 7.77
N THR A 509 19.59 4.08 7.20
CA THR A 509 19.78 5.43 6.64
C THR A 509 19.78 5.34 5.14
N CYS A 510 19.52 6.44 4.43
CA CYS A 510 19.45 6.45 2.98
C CYS A 510 20.15 7.66 2.39
N ASP A 511 20.66 7.50 1.18
CA ASP A 511 20.89 8.59 0.23
C ASP A 511 19.95 8.43 -0.98
N ASP A 512 20.18 9.14 -2.08
CA ASP A 512 19.32 9.06 -3.27
C ASP A 512 19.43 7.71 -4.03
N THR A 513 20.44 6.90 -3.73
CA THR A 513 20.78 5.67 -4.46
C THR A 513 20.59 4.41 -3.63
N TYR A 514 21.02 4.41 -2.37
CA TYR A 514 21.07 3.23 -1.51
C TYR A 514 20.42 3.48 -0.15
N ALA A 515 19.73 2.45 0.34
CA ALA A 515 19.49 2.25 1.76
C ALA A 515 20.69 1.53 2.37
N TYR A 516 21.10 1.95 3.55
CA TYR A 516 22.21 1.41 4.32
C TYR A 516 21.66 0.68 5.55
N PHE A 517 21.59 -0.64 5.47
CA PHE A 517 21.17 -1.51 6.57
C PHE A 517 22.31 -1.68 7.58
N SER A 518 22.13 -1.05 8.74
CA SER A 518 23.01 -1.14 9.89
C SER A 518 22.50 -2.20 10.87
N THR A 519 23.30 -3.22 11.17
CA THR A 519 22.91 -4.36 12.03
C THR A 519 24.13 -5.07 12.62
N TYR A 520 23.93 -5.82 13.70
CA TYR A 520 24.91 -6.75 14.23
C TYR A 520 24.70 -8.21 13.77
N GLY A 521 23.75 -8.45 12.87
CA GLY A 521 23.53 -9.77 12.25
C GLY A 521 23.16 -10.87 13.23
N ILE A 522 22.51 -10.52 14.35
CA ILE A 522 22.11 -11.47 15.39
C ILE A 522 20.81 -10.99 16.07
N GLN A 523 20.03 -11.93 16.60
CA GLN A 523 18.73 -11.66 17.21
C GLN A 523 18.58 -12.33 18.60
N THR A 524 17.57 -11.88 19.36
CA THR A 524 17.29 -12.37 20.73
C THR A 524 15.93 -13.06 20.91
N ALA A 525 15.01 -12.94 19.95
CA ALA A 525 13.62 -13.37 20.07
C ALA A 525 13.38 -14.84 19.67
N HIS A 526 14.12 -15.35 18.69
CA HIS A 526 13.92 -16.66 18.09
C HIS A 526 15.00 -17.66 18.52
N PRO A 527 14.68 -18.96 18.65
CA PRO A 527 15.68 -19.98 18.91
C PRO A 527 16.69 -20.04 17.76
N MET A 528 17.98 -20.21 18.09
CA MET A 528 19.05 -20.43 17.12
C MET A 528 19.71 -21.78 17.37
N MET A 529 20.22 -22.42 16.32
CA MET A 529 20.94 -23.70 16.34
C MET A 529 20.09 -24.92 16.76
N LYS A 530 18.80 -24.72 17.07
CA LYS A 530 17.91 -25.79 17.52
C LYS A 530 17.44 -26.64 16.34
N GLY A 531 17.56 -27.95 16.43
CA GLY A 531 17.03 -28.89 15.42
C GLY A 531 18.00 -29.24 14.29
N ILE A 532 19.23 -28.72 14.32
CA ILE A 532 20.31 -29.10 13.41
C ILE A 532 20.66 -30.59 13.60
N THR A 533 20.77 -31.33 12.49
CA THR A 533 21.15 -32.74 12.45
C THR A 533 22.54 -33.00 11.87
N GLN A 534 23.17 -31.95 11.34
CA GLN A 534 24.55 -31.95 10.87
C GLN A 534 25.24 -30.67 11.32
N THR A 535 26.13 -30.77 12.32
CA THR A 535 26.81 -29.59 12.86
C THR A 535 28.05 -29.23 12.06
N ILE A 536 28.27 -27.93 11.88
CA ILE A 536 29.52 -27.36 11.34
C ILE A 536 30.46 -26.81 12.43
N LEU A 537 30.14 -27.06 13.71
CA LEU A 537 30.93 -26.68 14.89
C LEU A 537 31.09 -25.16 15.11
N GLN A 538 30.14 -24.38 14.60
CA GLN A 538 30.14 -22.92 14.75
C GLN A 538 29.07 -22.46 15.74
N VAL A 539 29.30 -21.30 16.35
CA VAL A 539 28.36 -20.70 17.31
C VAL A 539 27.92 -19.31 16.83
N PRO A 540 26.67 -18.88 17.08
CA PRO A 540 26.22 -17.57 16.67
C PRO A 540 26.83 -16.49 17.58
N THR A 541 27.50 -15.51 16.99
CA THR A 541 28.07 -14.31 17.62
C THR A 541 27.72 -13.06 16.80
N PRO A 542 27.65 -11.86 17.42
CA PRO A 542 27.37 -10.63 16.68
C PRO A 542 28.49 -10.29 15.68
N GLN A 543 28.12 -9.83 14.48
CA GLN A 543 29.01 -9.35 13.42
C GLN A 543 28.69 -7.90 13.03
N ASN A 544 29.70 -7.04 12.97
CA ASN A 544 29.49 -5.60 12.82
C ASN A 544 29.24 -5.17 11.35
N PHE A 545 27.97 -4.99 10.97
CA PHE A 545 27.56 -4.43 9.68
C PHE A 545 27.04 -3.00 9.85
N THR A 546 27.83 -2.11 10.47
CA THR A 546 27.43 -0.71 10.73
C THR A 546 28.40 0.28 10.05
N GLY A 547 28.01 1.56 9.99
CA GLY A 547 28.84 2.62 9.40
C GLY A 547 29.20 2.32 7.94
N SER A 548 30.48 2.42 7.58
CA SER A 548 30.96 2.09 6.23
C SER A 548 30.82 0.60 5.86
N ASN A 549 30.62 -0.28 6.86
CA ASN A 549 30.40 -1.70 6.66
C ASN A 549 28.91 -2.08 6.56
N ALA A 550 28.00 -1.11 6.67
CA ALA A 550 26.57 -1.34 6.47
C ALA A 550 26.28 -1.91 5.07
N TRP A 551 25.22 -2.70 4.97
CA TRP A 551 24.81 -3.30 3.71
C TRP A 551 24.04 -2.30 2.86
N LYS A 552 24.45 -2.14 1.60
CA LYS A 552 23.81 -1.24 0.65
C LYS A 552 22.75 -1.98 -0.14
N ILE A 553 21.52 -1.46 -0.13
CA ILE A 553 20.39 -1.96 -0.90
C ILE A 553 19.91 -0.86 -1.86
N PRO A 554 19.86 -1.10 -3.19
CA PRO A 554 19.38 -0.11 -4.16
C PRO A 554 17.95 0.37 -3.85
N LEU A 555 17.73 1.69 -3.86
CA LEU A 555 16.42 2.29 -3.62
C LEU A 555 15.55 2.37 -4.86
N ASN A 556 16.13 2.32 -6.06
CA ASN A 556 15.39 2.36 -7.33
C ASN A 556 15.73 1.13 -8.18
N PRO A 557 15.33 -0.08 -7.75
CA PRO A 557 15.62 -1.29 -8.49
C PRO A 557 14.90 -1.28 -9.84
N ALA A 558 15.57 -1.79 -10.87
CA ALA A 558 15.01 -1.98 -12.20
C ALA A 558 15.46 -3.34 -12.74
N ILE A 559 14.60 -3.98 -13.52
CA ILE A 559 14.93 -5.25 -14.16
C ILE A 559 16.12 -5.02 -15.09
N ALA A 560 17.21 -5.73 -14.83
CA ALA A 560 18.42 -5.66 -15.63
C ALA A 560 18.24 -6.44 -16.93
N ALA A 561 18.93 -5.99 -17.99
CA ALA A 561 18.95 -6.69 -19.28
C ALA A 561 19.57 -8.10 -19.15
N ASN A 562 20.56 -8.25 -18.26
CA ASN A 562 21.22 -9.52 -17.95
C ASN A 562 21.11 -9.78 -16.44
N THR A 563 20.85 -11.03 -16.07
CA THR A 563 20.80 -11.46 -14.68
C THR A 563 22.20 -11.66 -14.11
N THR A 564 22.38 -11.41 -12.82
CA THR A 564 23.63 -11.74 -12.11
C THR A 564 23.41 -13.01 -11.28
N THR A 565 24.23 -14.03 -11.46
CA THR A 565 24.11 -15.28 -10.69
C THR A 565 24.32 -15.04 -9.19
N ALA A 566 23.48 -15.65 -8.36
CA ALA A 566 23.70 -15.66 -6.92
C ALA A 566 24.91 -16.55 -6.61
N VAL A 567 25.94 -15.98 -6.00
CA VAL A 567 27.15 -16.70 -5.56
C VAL A 567 27.02 -17.12 -4.09
N ASP A 568 27.87 -18.05 -3.66
CA ASP A 568 28.01 -18.46 -2.25
C ASP A 568 28.18 -17.22 -1.35
N GLY A 569 27.19 -16.95 -0.48
CA GLY A 569 27.17 -15.78 0.41
C GLY A 569 25.81 -15.08 0.50
N PRO A 570 25.78 -13.87 1.07
CA PRO A 570 24.56 -13.08 1.23
C PRO A 570 23.92 -12.71 -0.11
N ILE A 571 22.63 -12.99 -0.23
CA ILE A 571 21.77 -12.56 -1.32
C ILE A 571 20.84 -11.42 -0.91
N GLY A 572 20.69 -11.15 0.38
CA GLY A 572 19.84 -10.10 0.90
C GLY A 572 19.88 -10.00 2.42
N LEU A 573 18.98 -9.20 2.98
CA LEU A 573 18.77 -9.04 4.42
C LEU A 573 17.30 -9.21 4.77
N ALA A 574 17.03 -9.96 5.83
CA ALA A 574 15.71 -10.04 6.43
C ALA A 574 15.41 -8.75 7.24
N ILE A 575 14.13 -8.47 7.45
CA ILE A 575 13.68 -7.27 8.19
C ILE A 575 14.08 -7.28 9.68
N ASN A 576 14.42 -8.45 10.23
CA ASN A 576 15.01 -8.56 11.56
C ASN A 576 16.54 -8.34 11.58
N GLY A 577 17.13 -7.94 10.44
CA GLY A 577 18.54 -7.59 10.29
C GLY A 577 19.50 -8.77 10.20
N ILE A 578 18.98 -9.97 10.00
CA ILE A 578 19.77 -11.18 9.76
C ILE A 578 20.04 -11.31 8.25
N PRO A 579 21.30 -11.53 7.82
CA PRO A 579 21.59 -11.82 6.43
C PRO A 579 20.84 -13.06 5.91
N ILE A 580 20.48 -13.02 4.63
CA ILE A 580 19.87 -14.12 3.89
C ILE A 580 20.90 -14.59 2.87
N PHE A 581 21.25 -15.86 2.89
CA PHE A 581 22.22 -16.49 2.00
C PHE A 581 21.51 -17.34 0.94
N ASN A 582 22.21 -17.62 -0.16
CA ASN A 582 21.75 -18.62 -1.13
C ASN A 582 21.74 -20.02 -0.49
N PRO A 583 21.07 -21.04 -1.03
CA PRO A 583 20.97 -22.36 -0.38
C PRO A 583 22.29 -23.14 -0.33
N CYS A 584 23.33 -22.65 -1.01
CA CYS A 584 24.58 -23.38 -1.17
C CYS A 584 25.42 -23.32 0.10
N LYS A 585 26.11 -24.41 0.38
CA LYS A 585 27.22 -24.47 1.32
C LYS A 585 28.46 -23.76 0.76
N GLN A 586 29.40 -23.47 1.66
CA GLN A 586 30.75 -23.03 1.31
C GLN A 586 31.40 -23.95 0.25
N GLY A 587 31.79 -23.37 -0.89
CA GLY A 587 32.32 -24.13 -2.04
C GLY A 587 31.29 -24.39 -3.15
N GLY A 588 30.05 -23.93 -2.96
CA GLY A 588 28.99 -23.92 -3.97
C GLY A 588 27.93 -25.01 -3.77
N CYS A 589 26.94 -25.04 -4.67
CA CYS A 589 25.85 -26.02 -4.65
C CYS A 589 26.23 -27.37 -5.29
N ASP A 590 27.47 -27.51 -5.77
CA ASP A 590 27.94 -28.76 -6.39
C ASP A 590 28.35 -29.77 -5.30
N THR A 591 27.58 -30.85 -5.16
CA THR A 591 27.87 -31.91 -4.21
C THR A 591 29.12 -32.72 -4.54
N SER A 592 29.61 -32.66 -5.79
CA SER A 592 30.82 -33.36 -6.22
C SER A 592 32.12 -32.69 -5.79
N THR A 593 32.08 -31.39 -5.45
CA THR A 593 33.21 -30.63 -4.91
C THR A 593 33.21 -30.54 -3.38
N GLY A 594 32.31 -31.26 -2.70
CA GLY A 594 32.09 -31.17 -1.26
C GLY A 594 31.07 -30.10 -0.83
N GLY A 595 30.43 -29.43 -1.80
CA GLY A 595 29.33 -28.49 -1.58
C GLY A 595 27.96 -29.17 -1.43
N GLY A 596 26.88 -28.38 -1.45
CA GLY A 596 25.50 -28.90 -1.40
C GLY A 596 24.48 -27.93 -0.79
N ASP A 597 23.22 -28.37 -0.77
CA ASP A 597 22.09 -27.61 -0.19
C ASP A 597 22.08 -27.76 1.33
N THR A 598 22.32 -26.66 2.06
CA THR A 598 22.47 -26.67 3.53
C THR A 598 21.23 -27.18 4.26
N LYS A 599 20.04 -26.94 3.70
CA LYS A 599 18.78 -27.45 4.24
C LYS A 599 18.69 -28.97 4.09
N VAL A 600 19.02 -29.50 2.91
CA VAL A 600 19.00 -30.95 2.64
C VAL A 600 20.05 -31.68 3.48
N GLN A 601 21.19 -31.05 3.75
CA GLN A 601 22.23 -31.61 4.61
C GLN A 601 21.87 -31.59 6.10
N GLY A 602 20.78 -30.92 6.50
CA GLY A 602 20.36 -30.82 7.89
C GLY A 602 21.26 -29.91 8.73
N GLU A 603 21.89 -28.91 8.09
CA GLU A 603 22.75 -27.92 8.73
C GLU A 603 21.98 -26.70 9.25
N LEU A 604 20.69 -26.59 8.89
CA LEU A 604 19.82 -25.49 9.33
C LEU A 604 19.03 -25.85 10.58
N ASP A 605 18.80 -24.85 11.42
CA ASP A 605 17.92 -24.93 12.57
C ASP A 605 16.44 -24.82 12.17
N ILE A 606 15.55 -24.94 13.16
CA ILE A 606 14.09 -24.87 12.96
C ILE A 606 13.61 -23.52 12.40
N CYS A 607 14.45 -22.49 12.41
CA CYS A 607 14.17 -21.19 11.83
C CYS A 607 14.77 -21.02 10.42
N ASN A 608 15.28 -22.12 9.83
CA ASN A 608 16.02 -22.17 8.56
C ASN A 608 17.31 -21.35 8.53
N GLY A 609 17.95 -21.15 9.68
CA GLY A 609 19.24 -20.47 9.77
C GLY A 609 20.31 -21.31 10.45
N HIS A 610 21.54 -20.81 10.44
CA HIS A 610 22.65 -21.36 11.19
C HIS A 610 23.77 -20.32 11.33
N ALA A 611 24.79 -20.62 12.14
CA ALA A 611 26.00 -19.81 12.24
C ALA A 611 27.06 -20.31 11.24
N GLY A 612 27.68 -19.41 10.47
CA GLY A 612 28.66 -19.76 9.43
C GLY A 612 30.05 -19.14 9.60
N ARG A 613 30.84 -19.04 8.52
CA ARG A 613 32.29 -18.75 8.46
C ARG A 613 32.81 -17.57 9.29
N ALA A 614 31.98 -16.57 9.58
CA ALA A 614 32.34 -15.44 10.43
C ALA A 614 31.53 -15.45 11.74
N ASP A 615 31.08 -16.62 12.16
CA ASP A 615 30.21 -16.91 13.30
C ASP A 615 29.00 -15.97 13.37
N ASP A 616 28.57 -15.45 12.22
CA ASP A 616 27.34 -14.71 12.01
C ASP A 616 26.19 -15.70 11.84
N TYR A 617 25.04 -15.37 12.41
CA TYR A 617 23.83 -16.14 12.17
C TYR A 617 23.15 -15.63 10.89
N HIS A 618 22.73 -16.54 10.01
CA HIS A 618 22.06 -16.19 8.76
C HIS A 618 21.07 -17.27 8.30
N TYR A 619 20.12 -16.88 7.46
CA TYR A 619 19.11 -17.77 6.89
C TYR A 619 19.53 -18.30 5.51
N HIS A 620 19.17 -19.54 5.19
CA HIS A 620 19.33 -20.11 3.83
C HIS A 620 17.98 -20.38 3.13
N ALA A 621 16.88 -20.30 3.86
CA ALA A 621 15.52 -20.42 3.34
C ALA A 621 14.58 -19.45 4.09
N ALA A 622 13.27 -19.60 3.90
CA ALA A 622 12.27 -18.74 4.55
C ALA A 622 12.54 -18.63 6.07
N PRO A 623 12.65 -17.41 6.64
CA PRO A 623 12.91 -17.22 8.07
C PRO A 623 11.65 -17.49 8.89
N VAL A 624 11.23 -18.76 8.98
CA VAL A 624 9.90 -19.18 9.43
C VAL A 624 9.55 -18.74 10.85
N CYS A 625 10.54 -18.66 11.75
CA CYS A 625 10.32 -18.16 13.11
C CYS A 625 9.99 -16.66 13.13
N MET A 626 10.70 -15.84 12.34
CA MET A 626 10.38 -14.42 12.18
C MET A 626 9.03 -14.25 11.48
N MET A 627 8.73 -15.10 10.51
CA MET A 627 7.43 -15.09 9.84
C MET A 627 6.27 -15.43 10.80
N ALA A 628 6.52 -16.27 11.80
CA ALA A 628 5.53 -16.65 12.80
C ALA A 628 5.17 -15.52 13.79
N ASP A 629 5.95 -14.42 13.82
CA ASP A 629 5.63 -13.25 14.65
C ASP A 629 4.38 -12.48 14.14
N GLN A 630 3.93 -12.80 12.93
CA GLN A 630 2.77 -12.19 12.28
C GLN A 630 1.81 -13.24 11.73
N SER A 631 0.57 -12.85 11.42
CA SER A 631 -0.37 -13.71 10.70
C SER A 631 0.20 -14.09 9.33
N SER A 632 -0.10 -15.29 8.83
CA SER A 632 0.42 -15.75 7.52
C SER A 632 0.14 -14.77 6.37
N SER A 633 -1.04 -14.14 6.34
CA SER A 633 -1.44 -13.16 5.32
C SER A 633 -0.75 -11.81 5.44
N TYR A 634 -0.02 -11.54 6.54
CA TYR A 634 0.75 -10.29 6.67
C TYR A 634 1.87 -10.23 5.61
N TRP A 635 2.47 -11.38 5.32
CA TRP A 635 3.60 -11.51 4.39
C TRP A 635 3.21 -11.50 2.91
N ASP A 636 1.91 -11.49 2.62
CA ASP A 636 1.34 -11.32 1.28
C ASP A 636 1.52 -9.86 0.82
N THR A 637 1.58 -8.92 1.77
CA THR A 637 1.67 -7.48 1.52
C THR A 637 2.88 -6.80 2.17
N HIS A 638 3.64 -7.49 3.01
CA HIS A 638 4.83 -6.94 3.67
C HIS A 638 6.06 -7.81 3.38
N PRO A 639 7.19 -7.18 3.02
CA PRO A 639 8.41 -7.93 2.73
C PRO A 639 8.96 -8.60 3.98
N ILE A 640 9.49 -9.82 3.82
CA ILE A 640 10.33 -10.48 4.83
C ILE A 640 11.78 -9.97 4.79
N GLY A 641 12.17 -9.29 3.70
CA GLY A 641 13.51 -8.75 3.50
C GLY A 641 13.69 -8.10 2.14
N TRP A 642 14.93 -7.74 1.82
CA TRP A 642 15.33 -7.19 0.53
C TRP A 642 16.56 -7.89 -0.03
N ALA A 643 16.52 -8.18 -1.31
CA ALA A 643 17.67 -8.70 -2.04
C ALA A 643 18.69 -7.59 -2.30
N LEU A 644 19.96 -7.97 -2.52
CA LEU A 644 21.04 -7.02 -2.79
C LEU A 644 20.86 -6.23 -4.09
N ASP A 645 19.92 -6.58 -4.97
CA ASP A 645 19.55 -5.80 -6.15
C ASP A 645 18.42 -4.79 -5.91
N GLY A 646 17.90 -4.70 -4.68
CA GLY A 646 16.90 -3.73 -4.25
C GLY A 646 15.46 -4.23 -4.35
N PHE A 647 15.21 -5.36 -5.01
CA PHE A 647 13.87 -5.93 -5.04
C PHE A 647 13.54 -6.59 -3.69
N ALA A 648 12.28 -6.45 -3.29
CA ALA A 648 11.76 -6.99 -2.05
C ALA A 648 11.61 -8.52 -2.13
N ILE A 649 11.74 -9.18 -0.97
CA ILE A 649 11.51 -10.61 -0.79
C ILE A 649 10.25 -10.76 0.06
N PHE A 650 9.25 -11.49 -0.44
CA PHE A 650 7.95 -11.72 0.21
C PHE A 650 7.79 -13.16 0.69
N GLY A 651 6.68 -13.38 1.40
CA GLY A 651 6.21 -14.70 1.79
C GLY A 651 5.81 -15.58 0.60
N TYR A 652 5.12 -16.68 0.91
CA TYR A 652 4.74 -17.70 -0.08
C TYR A 652 3.67 -17.24 -1.08
N ASN A 653 2.94 -16.17 -0.80
CA ASN A 653 1.78 -15.73 -1.59
C ASN A 653 1.96 -14.33 -2.16
N ASN A 654 1.16 -14.03 -3.18
CA ASN A 654 0.93 -12.70 -3.73
C ASN A 654 -0.04 -11.90 -2.82
N PRO A 655 -0.23 -10.59 -3.05
CA PRO A 655 -1.09 -9.74 -2.22
C PRO A 655 -2.58 -10.11 -2.23
N ASP A 656 -3.02 -10.91 -3.20
CA ASP A 656 -4.37 -11.46 -3.30
C ASP A 656 -4.56 -12.78 -2.52
N GLY A 657 -3.52 -13.24 -1.82
CA GLY A 657 -3.50 -14.48 -1.05
C GLY A 657 -3.25 -15.75 -1.87
N THR A 658 -3.10 -15.63 -3.20
CA THR A 658 -2.74 -16.78 -4.05
C THR A 658 -1.27 -17.13 -3.89
N THR A 659 -0.91 -18.41 -3.97
CA THR A 659 0.50 -18.82 -3.94
C THR A 659 1.28 -18.17 -5.08
N ALA A 660 2.43 -17.59 -4.75
CA ALA A 660 3.24 -16.86 -5.69
C ALA A 660 3.75 -17.77 -6.80
N THR A 661 3.34 -17.48 -8.03
CA THR A 661 3.87 -18.17 -9.21
C THR A 661 5.23 -17.54 -9.54
N ARG A 662 6.31 -18.29 -9.29
CA ARG A 662 7.69 -17.86 -9.52
C ARG A 662 8.10 -18.12 -10.96
N ASP A 663 8.81 -17.17 -11.57
CA ASP A 663 9.37 -17.34 -12.90
C ASP A 663 10.53 -18.36 -12.90
N ALA A 664 10.85 -18.87 -14.09
CA ALA A 664 11.96 -19.79 -14.29
C ALA A 664 13.32 -19.09 -14.39
N VAL A 665 13.37 -17.76 -14.19
CA VAL A 665 14.58 -16.96 -14.40
C VAL A 665 15.33 -16.83 -13.08
N CYS A 666 14.77 -16.05 -12.15
CA CYS A 666 15.38 -15.76 -10.86
C CYS A 666 14.50 -16.18 -9.67
N GLY A 667 13.29 -16.69 -9.91
CA GLY A 667 12.42 -17.19 -8.85
C GLY A 667 11.57 -16.12 -8.18
N GLY A 668 11.28 -15.02 -8.88
CA GLY A 668 10.32 -13.99 -8.48
C GLY A 668 9.19 -13.83 -9.49
N ASN A 669 8.45 -12.72 -9.46
CA ASN A 669 7.46 -12.36 -10.46
C ASN A 669 7.30 -10.83 -10.57
N THR A 670 6.52 -10.37 -11.55
CA THR A 670 6.29 -8.93 -11.82
C THR A 670 4.98 -8.40 -11.23
N LEU A 671 4.30 -9.17 -10.36
CA LEU A 671 3.08 -8.70 -9.72
C LEU A 671 3.39 -7.56 -8.75
N SER A 672 2.55 -6.53 -8.79
CA SER A 672 2.71 -5.37 -7.92
C SER A 672 2.44 -5.75 -6.48
N HIS A 673 3.40 -5.48 -5.60
CA HIS A 673 3.25 -5.66 -4.17
C HIS A 673 3.18 -4.31 -3.46
N PRO A 674 2.29 -4.13 -2.48
CA PRO A 674 2.35 -2.98 -1.60
C PRO A 674 3.63 -3.03 -0.75
N ASN A 675 4.02 -1.87 -0.19
CA ASN A 675 5.19 -1.74 0.69
C ASN A 675 6.55 -2.14 0.08
N ALA A 676 6.65 -2.19 -1.25
CA ALA A 676 7.87 -2.49 -1.98
C ALA A 676 7.96 -1.67 -3.29
N PRO A 677 9.18 -1.53 -3.85
CA PRO A 677 9.35 -0.98 -5.19
C PRO A 677 8.57 -1.79 -6.23
N SER A 678 7.95 -1.11 -7.20
CA SER A 678 7.23 -1.76 -8.30
C SER A 678 8.18 -2.46 -9.28
N GLY A 679 7.69 -3.49 -9.98
CA GLY A 679 8.32 -4.05 -11.17
C GLY A 679 8.77 -5.50 -11.02
N TYR A 680 9.27 -5.90 -9.86
CA TYR A 680 9.63 -7.29 -9.57
C TYR A 680 9.66 -7.56 -8.07
N ALA A 681 9.31 -8.78 -7.66
CA ALA A 681 9.37 -9.23 -6.27
C ALA A 681 9.83 -10.69 -6.22
N TYR A 682 10.73 -11.00 -5.28
CA TYR A 682 11.09 -12.38 -4.96
C TYR A 682 10.10 -12.97 -3.97
N HIS A 683 9.93 -14.29 -4.01
CA HIS A 683 9.08 -15.02 -3.08
C HIS A 683 9.81 -16.23 -2.54
N VAL A 684 9.59 -16.49 -1.26
CA VAL A 684 10.05 -17.74 -0.66
C VAL A 684 9.26 -18.94 -1.16
N THR A 685 9.90 -20.10 -1.13
CA THR A 685 9.27 -21.40 -1.40
C THR A 685 9.99 -22.49 -0.62
N ASP A 686 9.39 -23.69 -0.55
CA ASP A 686 10.01 -24.86 0.06
C ASP A 686 10.88 -25.66 -0.92
N ALA A 687 10.95 -25.26 -2.19
CA ALA A 687 11.81 -25.86 -3.21
C ALA A 687 13.09 -25.04 -3.45
N SER A 688 14.25 -25.69 -3.45
CA SER A 688 15.54 -25.06 -3.77
C SER A 688 15.46 -24.33 -5.13
N PRO A 689 15.88 -23.05 -5.26
CA PRO A 689 16.79 -22.33 -4.37
C PRO A 689 16.14 -21.53 -3.22
N TYR A 690 14.93 -21.89 -2.80
CA TYR A 690 14.11 -21.35 -1.69
C TYR A 690 13.72 -19.88 -1.76
N ILE A 691 14.56 -19.01 -2.34
CA ILE A 691 14.35 -17.55 -2.40
C ILE A 691 14.63 -17.06 -3.82
N LEU A 692 15.90 -17.10 -4.27
CA LEU A 692 16.28 -16.70 -5.63
C LEU A 692 17.46 -17.52 -6.16
N SER A 693 17.50 -17.72 -7.48
CA SER A 693 18.64 -18.32 -8.21
C SER A 693 19.61 -17.27 -8.76
N CYS A 694 19.11 -16.06 -9.01
CA CYS A 694 19.88 -14.94 -9.54
C CYS A 694 19.26 -13.61 -9.12
N PHE A 695 20.02 -12.54 -9.30
CA PHE A 695 19.52 -11.18 -9.22
C PHE A 695 18.92 -10.76 -10.57
N ARG A 696 17.66 -10.35 -10.52
CA ARG A 696 16.88 -9.82 -11.63
C ARG A 696 17.19 -8.35 -11.88
N GLY A 697 17.60 -7.61 -10.85
CA GLY A 697 18.07 -6.23 -10.96
C GLY A 697 19.58 -6.11 -11.04
N THR A 698 20.06 -4.86 -10.98
CA THR A 698 21.50 -4.56 -10.84
C THR A 698 21.89 -4.68 -9.37
N PRO A 699 22.75 -5.64 -8.98
CA PRO A 699 23.13 -5.80 -7.59
C PRO A 699 23.92 -4.61 -7.04
N SER A 700 23.80 -4.44 -5.74
CA SER A 700 24.67 -3.58 -4.93
C SER A 700 26.16 -3.88 -5.18
N PRO A 701 27.04 -2.87 -5.13
CA PRO A 701 28.48 -3.08 -5.18
C PRO A 701 28.99 -4.00 -4.06
N ASP A 702 28.23 -4.17 -2.98
CA ASP A 702 28.57 -5.08 -1.89
C ASP A 702 28.60 -6.56 -2.33
N LEU A 703 27.88 -6.95 -3.40
CA LEU A 703 27.88 -8.33 -3.90
C LEU A 703 29.29 -8.77 -4.34
N ALA A 704 30.02 -7.92 -5.07
CA ALA A 704 31.37 -8.25 -5.55
C ALA A 704 32.41 -8.32 -4.40
N GLY A 705 32.16 -7.58 -3.32
CA GLY A 705 33.06 -7.45 -2.16
C GLY A 705 32.57 -8.16 -0.91
N GLN A 706 31.57 -9.05 -1.00
CA GLN A 706 30.84 -9.55 0.17
C GLN A 706 31.74 -10.20 1.22
N GLY A 707 32.79 -10.92 0.82
CA GLY A 707 33.75 -11.52 1.75
C GLY A 707 34.48 -10.50 2.64
N GLY A 708 34.66 -9.27 2.15
CA GLY A 708 35.26 -8.17 2.91
C GLY A 708 34.33 -7.55 3.96
N LYS A 709 33.01 -7.85 3.91
CA LYS A 709 32.05 -7.45 4.96
C LYS A 709 32.20 -8.30 6.24
N PHE A 710 32.86 -9.45 6.12
CA PHE A 710 33.00 -10.44 7.19
C PHE A 710 34.41 -10.42 7.77
N ALA A 711 34.49 -10.42 9.10
CA ALA A 711 35.73 -10.60 9.84
C ALA A 711 35.65 -11.94 10.55
N VAL A 712 36.31 -12.97 10.02
CA VAL A 712 36.32 -14.32 10.60
C VAL A 712 36.79 -14.24 12.04
N LEU A 713 36.01 -14.83 12.95
CA LEU A 713 36.34 -14.87 14.36
C LEU A 713 37.33 -16.01 14.63
N HIS A 714 36.96 -17.25 14.29
CA HIS A 714 37.86 -18.39 14.42
C HIS A 714 37.66 -19.41 13.29
N SER A 715 38.55 -20.40 13.22
CA SER A 715 38.35 -21.59 12.39
C SER A 715 37.78 -22.72 13.24
N PRO A 716 36.90 -23.59 12.72
CA PRO A 716 36.34 -24.68 13.50
C PRO A 716 37.44 -25.63 14.00
N GLN A 717 37.69 -25.61 15.30
CA GLN A 717 38.57 -26.55 16.00
C GLN A 717 37.81 -27.02 17.25
N GLY A 718 37.28 -28.24 17.20
CA GLY A 718 36.49 -28.79 18.30
C GLY A 718 36.34 -30.31 18.18
N PRO A 719 36.09 -31.02 19.30
CA PRO A 719 35.80 -32.45 19.26
C PRO A 719 34.38 -32.69 18.72
N GLY A 720 34.22 -33.72 17.88
CA GLY A 720 32.93 -34.05 17.25
C GLY A 720 32.62 -33.18 16.03
N GLY A 721 31.58 -33.53 15.27
CA GLY A 721 31.21 -32.84 14.02
C GLY A 721 30.61 -33.76 12.96
N GLY A 722 29.87 -33.21 12.01
CA GLY A 722 29.28 -33.98 10.90
C GLY A 722 27.87 -34.52 11.19
N SER A 723 27.48 -35.58 10.48
CA SER A 723 26.10 -36.10 10.48
C SER A 723 25.73 -36.86 11.77
N GLY A 724 24.43 -36.97 12.03
CA GLY A 724 23.91 -37.72 13.17
C GLY A 724 23.89 -36.92 14.48
N VAL A 725 23.81 -35.59 14.38
CA VAL A 725 23.62 -34.70 15.52
C VAL A 725 22.17 -34.74 15.99
N SER A 726 21.97 -34.69 17.30
CA SER A 726 20.66 -34.61 17.93
C SER A 726 20.71 -33.73 19.18
N ASN A 727 19.54 -33.33 19.66
CA ASN A 727 19.38 -32.55 20.91
C ASN A 727 20.19 -31.24 20.95
N MET A 728 20.53 -30.67 19.78
CA MET A 728 21.27 -29.41 19.73
C MET A 728 20.46 -28.28 20.36
N THR A 729 21.04 -27.64 21.38
CA THR A 729 20.38 -26.60 22.16
C THR A 729 21.37 -25.49 22.49
N LEU A 730 20.96 -24.24 22.24
CA LEU A 730 21.66 -23.04 22.68
C LEU A 730 20.94 -22.46 23.90
N ASN A 731 21.62 -22.36 25.04
CA ASN A 731 21.00 -21.96 26.31
C ASN A 731 20.57 -20.48 26.33
N ALA A 732 21.34 -19.59 25.70
CA ALA A 732 21.03 -18.17 25.53
C ALA A 732 21.72 -17.59 24.28
N SER A 733 21.07 -16.61 23.63
CA SER A 733 21.65 -15.90 22.48
C SER A 733 22.84 -15.03 22.88
N ALA A 734 23.92 -15.07 22.09
CA ALA A 734 25.09 -14.21 22.26
C ALA A 734 24.77 -12.71 22.17
N ALA A 735 23.68 -12.33 21.49
CA ALA A 735 23.21 -10.96 21.39
C ALA A 735 22.84 -10.36 22.76
N SER A 736 22.42 -11.21 23.70
CA SER A 736 22.02 -10.80 25.06
C SER A 736 23.19 -10.78 26.06
N LEU A 737 24.38 -11.25 25.67
CA LEU A 737 25.50 -11.39 26.59
C LEU A 737 26.20 -10.03 26.82
N ALA A 738 26.18 -9.60 28.08
CA ALA A 738 27.08 -8.57 28.58
C ALA A 738 28.54 -9.03 28.52
N ILE A 739 29.48 -8.09 28.57
CA ILE A 739 30.91 -8.41 28.73
C ILE A 739 31.08 -9.18 30.06
N GLY A 740 31.74 -10.34 30.00
CA GLY A 740 31.86 -11.31 31.08
C GLY A 740 30.76 -12.38 31.11
N GLY A 741 29.71 -12.25 30.30
CA GLY A 741 28.65 -13.24 30.17
C GLY A 741 29.08 -14.49 29.38
N THR A 742 28.47 -15.62 29.71
CA THR A 742 28.73 -16.93 29.10
C THR A 742 27.42 -17.56 28.63
N THR A 743 27.47 -18.25 27.49
CA THR A 743 26.40 -19.16 27.05
C THR A 743 27.00 -20.50 26.63
N THR A 744 26.13 -21.46 26.31
CA THR A 744 26.55 -22.82 25.95
C THR A 744 25.71 -23.34 24.80
N LEU A 745 26.40 -23.85 23.78
CA LEU A 745 25.83 -24.71 22.75
C LEU A 745 26.12 -26.17 23.12
N GLU A 746 25.10 -27.01 23.18
CA GLU A 746 25.21 -28.41 23.55
C GLU A 746 24.54 -29.30 22.51
N TRP A 747 25.10 -30.48 22.21
CA TRP A 747 24.47 -31.47 21.33
C TRP A 747 24.96 -32.90 21.64
N GLU A 748 24.31 -33.88 21.03
CA GLU A 748 24.65 -35.30 21.12
C GLU A 748 24.97 -35.86 19.74
N GLN A 749 25.98 -36.73 19.67
CA GLN A 749 26.34 -37.49 18.46
C GLN A 749 26.84 -38.88 18.87
N GLY A 750 26.13 -39.92 18.45
CA GLY A 750 26.35 -41.28 18.95
C GLY A 750 26.10 -41.36 20.46
N SER A 751 27.05 -41.90 21.23
CA SER A 751 26.97 -41.99 22.69
C SER A 751 27.64 -40.80 23.41
N ASN A 752 28.12 -39.80 22.67
CA ASN A 752 28.87 -38.69 23.24
C ASN A 752 27.99 -37.43 23.33
N LYS A 753 28.13 -36.71 24.45
CA LYS A 753 27.59 -35.37 24.63
C LYS A 753 28.69 -34.34 24.42
N TYR A 754 28.45 -33.34 23.58
CA TYR A 754 29.39 -32.28 23.25
C TYR A 754 28.87 -30.92 23.74
N GLN A 755 29.78 -30.04 24.13
CA GLN A 755 29.46 -28.68 24.55
C GLN A 755 30.52 -27.68 24.08
N ILE A 756 30.08 -26.50 23.66
CA ILE A 756 30.91 -25.31 23.45
C ILE A 756 30.39 -24.24 24.40
N LEU A 757 31.16 -23.95 25.44
CA LEU A 757 30.90 -22.81 26.30
C LEU A 757 31.63 -21.62 25.71
N TYR A 758 30.93 -20.54 25.42
CA TYR A 758 31.56 -19.36 24.84
C TYR A 758 31.16 -18.10 25.61
N SER A 759 32.18 -17.30 25.92
CA SER A 759 32.08 -16.15 26.81
C SER A 759 32.57 -14.89 26.12
N ARG A 760 31.82 -13.81 26.28
CA ARG A 760 32.17 -12.52 25.70
C ARG A 760 33.18 -11.81 26.58
N THR A 761 34.44 -11.70 26.16
CA THR A 761 35.50 -11.08 26.99
C THR A 761 35.67 -9.58 26.69
N SER A 762 35.27 -9.12 25.51
CA SER A 762 35.23 -7.71 25.15
C SER A 762 34.13 -7.44 24.09
N SER A 763 34.12 -6.25 23.50
CA SER A 763 33.23 -5.94 22.37
C SER A 763 33.51 -6.80 21.14
N VAL A 764 34.75 -7.29 20.96
CA VAL A 764 35.21 -8.00 19.75
C VAL A 764 35.88 -9.35 20.04
N CYS A 765 36.10 -9.70 21.31
CA CYS A 765 36.80 -10.91 21.72
C CYS A 765 35.89 -11.91 22.45
N TRP A 766 36.18 -13.19 22.23
CA TRP A 766 35.44 -14.32 22.77
C TRP A 766 36.40 -15.40 23.26
N ASN A 767 36.03 -16.09 24.34
CA ASN A 767 36.73 -17.27 24.84
C ASN A 767 35.82 -18.49 24.70
N PHE A 768 36.34 -19.57 24.13
CA PHE A 768 35.64 -20.81 23.84
C PHE A 768 36.24 -21.96 24.65
N VAL A 769 35.39 -22.75 25.29
CA VAL A 769 35.78 -23.96 26.03
C VAL A 769 34.99 -25.14 25.49
N PHE A 770 35.71 -26.07 24.87
CA PHE A 770 35.13 -27.27 24.26
C PHE A 770 35.13 -28.42 25.26
N LYS A 771 34.01 -29.16 25.33
CA LYS A 771 33.87 -30.33 26.20
C LYS A 771 33.27 -31.52 25.47
N THR A 772 33.75 -32.71 25.83
CA THR A 772 33.16 -34.00 25.45
C THR A 772 32.87 -34.78 26.72
N ASN A 773 31.63 -35.24 26.89
CA ASN A 773 31.15 -35.94 28.07
C ASN A 773 31.49 -35.20 29.39
N GLY A 774 31.40 -33.87 29.36
CA GLY A 774 31.69 -32.97 30.49
C GLY A 774 33.18 -32.68 30.71
N VAL A 775 34.10 -33.37 30.02
CA VAL A 775 35.55 -33.17 30.13
C VAL A 775 35.99 -32.09 29.14
N GLN A 776 36.72 -31.09 29.61
CA GLN A 776 37.31 -30.06 28.76
C GLN A 776 38.40 -30.65 27.87
N THR A 777 38.28 -30.44 26.56
CA THR A 777 39.20 -30.97 25.54
C THR A 777 40.06 -29.91 24.90
N ALA A 778 39.58 -28.67 24.81
CA ALA A 778 40.28 -27.54 24.19
C ALA A 778 39.78 -26.20 24.75
N THR A 779 40.58 -25.15 24.59
CA THR A 779 40.21 -23.77 24.90
C THR A 779 40.84 -22.84 23.89
N GLU A 780 40.07 -21.89 23.41
CA GLU A 780 40.46 -20.95 22.36
C GLU A 780 40.02 -19.54 22.74
N THR A 781 40.79 -18.54 22.35
CA THR A 781 40.42 -17.13 22.54
C THR A 781 40.70 -16.39 21.24
N ASP A 782 39.66 -15.79 20.69
CA ASP A 782 39.71 -15.14 19.40
C ASP A 782 39.08 -13.75 19.46
N CYS A 783 39.61 -12.85 18.63
CA CYS A 783 39.16 -11.48 18.53
C CYS A 783 38.99 -11.09 17.06
N ARG A 784 37.86 -10.48 16.73
CA ARG A 784 37.64 -9.93 15.39
C ARG A 784 38.59 -8.75 15.16
N LYS A 785 39.22 -8.71 13.99
CA LYS A 785 39.99 -7.57 13.48
C LYS A 785 39.07 -6.77 12.55
N PHE A 786 38.54 -5.65 13.03
CA PHE A 786 37.77 -4.71 12.22
C PHE A 786 38.64 -3.57 11.71
#